data_AF-A0A547P3N9-F1
#
_entry.id   AF-A0A547P3N9-F1
#
_cell.length_a   1.000
_cell.length_b   1.000
_cell.length_c   1.000
_cell.angle_alpha   90.00
_cell.angle_beta   90.00
_cell.angle_gamma   90.00
#
_symmetry.space_group_name_H-M   'P 1'
#
loop_
_entity.id
_entity.type
_entity.pdbx_description
1 polymer ?
#
loop_
_entity_poly.entity_id
_entity_poly.type
_entity_poly.pdbx_seq_one_letter_code
_entity_poly.pdbx_strand_id
1 'polypeptide(L)'
;MLRLCGIIAAFILVSLTAFEACADRRVALVIGNSDYRDIPALKNPAKDAEDVSATFRLAGFEVFVAENLTKQQFEGQFRDYLAAIDGADLAVVYYSGHGFQIGGENFLIPVDASLKKAADIEVQAIKLNDVLEQLRSKSKIQVIILDACRNNPFPRNNYWLRDQLVTAGNTGLAQVRSSLNTLIAFATEPGAVAYDGSGDLSPFSSAFSRRALAPNQEIRTVMSAVRRDVVQATNGMQVPWENSSLIDDVVLVRRSNRPSLPPVLEKVVLSGVGPVALGLPEPVDVDGGAVSVSIERPPAMGRLMLDGKDVEVGEPIAGKDLPRLQMDVPKGAATQDEVDMLAYATHDNWGGGSQGILVFRVKSGEGAAGQQIMASLEAEQKQQVLERGIHITGAAEAIENRKLDIPVGVGPVALNLDFPTDDPAVSLKVSGYPATGTLSLPDRTLSPQSSLLAGEVDHLRYEPQIGAGAPVVVGFEIRADSSSSKPATMKISPTVDACDTAAGEPLDLQGVVPGLLPNEIGAGAVAACEAAVKTYPDVARFRYELGRALLAAGKVAEAKTAIEDAAKKGHVRAVFELGYLNATGTGTAIDRTQANALYKAAADKGDPYGMTSWGRALFNGYGVNRDTAKGLDLLLKAAAMGHTYAMNDLAAIFTEGRNGVPADPARAVAFLQAGVQRQDMYSMNLLGRNYLAGQGIDKDPKAAQALFQQATDLGQPYAPGSLARMYRDGVGVRQDPAEAQRLFELATARGDYSGAYDRAALEMAKGDSADQAVAVRFLAFAVALDLRKELPDAKKSLAQFGTKPKTVALDALRQQLKSKTPLSGSLDTQLVSAARGVWEEANPRRDLF
;
A
#
# COMPACT_ATOMS: atom_id res chain seq x y z
N MET A 1 55.95 22.52 7.69
CA MET A 1 55.04 22.12 6.59
C MET A 1 54.68 20.64 6.62
N LEU A 2 55.61 19.68 6.82
CA LEU A 2 55.25 18.25 6.88
C LEU A 2 54.32 17.82 8.06
N ARG A 3 54.35 18.53 9.20
CA ARG A 3 53.41 18.25 10.32
C ARG A 3 52.00 18.82 10.11
N LEU A 4 51.83 19.79 9.19
CA LEU A 4 50.53 20.38 8.88
C LEU A 4 49.78 19.56 7.81
N CYS A 5 50.51 18.94 6.88
CA CYS A 5 49.93 18.05 5.87
C CYS A 5 49.41 16.72 6.45
N GLY A 6 50.03 16.21 7.52
CA GLY A 6 49.56 14.99 8.20
C GLY A 6 48.23 15.15 8.95
N ILE A 7 47.94 16.34 9.46
CA ILE A 7 46.69 16.64 10.17
C ILE A 7 45.54 16.87 9.17
N ILE A 8 45.83 17.44 7.99
CA ILE A 8 44.84 17.63 6.92
C ILE A 8 44.47 16.29 6.25
N ALA A 9 45.42 15.36 6.09
CA ALA A 9 45.12 14.02 5.58
C ALA A 9 44.27 13.19 6.56
N ALA A 10 44.47 13.35 7.87
CA ALA A 10 43.64 12.70 8.89
C ALA A 10 42.21 13.29 8.98
N PHE A 11 42.02 14.58 8.71
CA PHE A 11 40.68 15.20 8.65
C PHE A 11 39.92 14.92 7.35
N ILE A 12 40.63 14.66 6.24
CA ILE A 12 40.00 14.26 4.96
C ILE A 12 39.55 12.79 5.01
N LEU A 13 40.21 11.91 5.79
CA LEU A 13 39.71 10.54 6.01
C LEU A 13 38.51 10.45 6.98
N VAL A 14 38.29 11.46 7.83
CA VAL A 14 37.17 11.49 8.79
C VAL A 14 35.93 12.23 8.25
N SER A 15 36.01 12.81 7.05
CA SER A 15 34.90 13.52 6.38
C SER A 15 34.28 12.76 5.21
N LEU A 16 34.62 11.49 5.03
CA LEU A 16 33.69 10.53 4.44
C LEU A 16 32.58 10.34 5.47
N THR A 17 31.54 11.16 5.39
CA THR A 17 30.23 10.72 5.89
C THR A 17 30.01 9.36 5.27
N ALA A 18 30.09 8.30 6.07
CA ALA A 18 29.59 7.01 5.67
C ALA A 18 28.14 7.28 5.26
N PHE A 19 27.88 7.30 3.96
CA PHE A 19 26.53 7.08 3.49
C PHE A 19 26.18 5.71 4.06
N GLU A 20 25.41 5.69 5.15
CA GLU A 20 24.75 4.46 5.57
C GLU A 20 23.97 4.00 4.33
N ALA A 21 24.48 2.95 3.70
CA ALA A 21 23.76 2.30 2.63
C ALA A 21 22.41 1.90 3.23
N CYS A 22 21.32 2.47 2.74
CA CYS A 22 19.99 2.09 3.20
C CYS A 22 19.61 0.77 2.52
N ALA A 23 18.97 -0.13 3.27
CA ALA A 23 18.36 -1.32 2.69
C ALA A 23 17.44 -0.96 1.51
N ASP A 24 17.62 -1.62 0.36
CA ASP A 24 16.73 -1.46 -0.80
C ASP A 24 15.28 -1.82 -0.41
N ARG A 25 14.32 -0.94 -0.67
CA ARG A 25 12.90 -1.23 -0.39
C ARG A 25 12.27 -1.97 -1.58
N ARG A 26 11.92 -3.25 -1.35
CA ARG A 26 11.45 -4.19 -2.37
C ARG A 26 10.11 -4.78 -1.97
N VAL A 27 9.09 -4.60 -2.80
CA VAL A 27 7.72 -4.99 -2.46
C VAL A 27 7.08 -5.72 -3.65
N ALA A 28 6.46 -6.86 -3.37
CA ALA A 28 5.77 -7.68 -4.35
C ALA A 28 4.27 -7.80 -4.01
N LEU A 29 3.42 -7.69 -5.02
CA LEU A 29 2.02 -8.08 -4.97
C LEU A 29 1.84 -9.34 -5.80
N VAL A 30 1.35 -10.40 -5.18
CA VAL A 30 1.18 -11.73 -5.79
C VAL A 30 -0.30 -12.09 -5.73
N ILE A 31 -0.94 -12.20 -6.89
CA ILE A 31 -2.37 -12.47 -7.01
C ILE A 31 -2.60 -13.80 -7.75
N GLY A 32 -3.38 -14.69 -7.14
CA GLY A 32 -3.81 -15.95 -7.75
C GLY A 32 -5.34 -16.06 -7.81
N ASN A 33 -5.93 -15.89 -9.00
CA ASN A 33 -7.39 -16.03 -9.17
C ASN A 33 -7.73 -17.38 -9.82
N SER A 34 -8.38 -18.25 -9.04
CA SER A 34 -8.74 -19.63 -9.40
C SER A 34 -10.26 -19.84 -9.49
N ASP A 35 -11.02 -19.37 -8.50
CA ASP A 35 -12.41 -19.73 -8.25
C ASP A 35 -13.40 -18.71 -8.84
N TYR A 36 -13.49 -18.67 -10.17
CA TYR A 36 -14.39 -17.77 -10.89
C TYR A 36 -15.87 -18.18 -10.75
N ARG A 37 -16.76 -17.17 -10.62
CA ARG A 37 -18.21 -17.39 -10.40
C ARG A 37 -18.98 -17.74 -11.68
N ASP A 38 -18.70 -17.04 -12.77
CA ASP A 38 -19.46 -17.12 -14.02
C ASP A 38 -18.71 -17.83 -15.16
N ILE A 39 -17.43 -18.21 -14.95
CA ILE A 39 -16.58 -18.90 -15.92
C ILE A 39 -15.85 -20.08 -15.25
N PRO A 40 -15.28 -21.05 -16.00
CA PRO A 40 -14.61 -22.20 -15.42
C PRO A 40 -13.47 -21.83 -14.47
N ALA A 41 -13.37 -22.56 -13.35
CA ALA A 41 -12.28 -22.39 -12.40
C ALA A 41 -10.93 -22.83 -12.99
N LEU A 42 -9.86 -22.21 -12.52
CA LEU A 42 -8.49 -22.55 -12.88
C LEU A 42 -7.83 -23.36 -11.77
N LYS A 43 -7.08 -24.40 -12.13
CA LYS A 43 -6.48 -25.34 -11.16
C LYS A 43 -5.26 -24.76 -10.42
N ASN A 44 -4.42 -24.02 -11.12
CA ASN A 44 -3.06 -23.68 -10.66
C ASN A 44 -2.90 -22.31 -9.98
N PRO A 45 -3.66 -21.23 -10.30
CA PRO A 45 -3.28 -19.87 -9.88
C PRO A 45 -3.08 -19.64 -8.39
N ALA A 46 -3.86 -20.28 -7.52
CA ALA A 46 -3.66 -20.20 -6.07
C ALA A 46 -2.32 -20.84 -5.65
N LYS A 47 -2.00 -22.03 -6.18
CA LYS A 47 -0.73 -22.71 -5.91
C LYS A 47 0.46 -21.96 -6.50
N ASP A 48 0.29 -21.38 -7.69
CA ASP A 48 1.31 -20.53 -8.30
C ASP A 48 1.59 -19.29 -7.44
N ALA A 49 0.55 -18.63 -6.91
CA ALA A 49 0.68 -17.51 -6.00
C ALA A 49 1.37 -17.89 -4.68
N GLU A 50 1.05 -19.05 -4.11
CA GLU A 50 1.72 -19.58 -2.91
C GLU A 50 3.24 -19.74 -3.16
N ASP A 51 3.62 -20.47 -4.21
CA ASP A 51 5.02 -20.77 -4.55
C ASP A 51 5.83 -19.51 -4.91
N VAL A 52 5.27 -18.62 -5.73
CA VAL A 52 5.90 -17.36 -6.12
C VAL A 52 6.02 -16.40 -4.92
N SER A 53 5.03 -16.38 -4.02
CA SER A 53 5.11 -15.57 -2.81
C SER A 53 6.23 -16.04 -1.87
N ALA A 54 6.38 -17.35 -1.69
CA ALA A 54 7.47 -17.93 -0.91
C ALA A 54 8.84 -17.58 -1.52
N THR A 55 8.93 -17.67 -2.85
CA THR A 55 10.12 -17.27 -3.62
C THR A 55 10.49 -15.81 -3.39
N PHE A 56 9.53 -14.88 -3.49
CA PHE A 56 9.80 -13.45 -3.24
C PHE A 56 10.19 -13.16 -1.79
N ARG A 57 9.58 -13.83 -0.80
CA ARG A 57 10.00 -13.70 0.62
C ARG A 57 11.45 -14.17 0.82
N LEU A 58 11.84 -15.29 0.21
CA LEU A 58 13.23 -15.76 0.21
C LEU A 58 14.18 -14.79 -0.49
N ALA A 59 13.69 -14.03 -1.47
CA ALA A 59 14.42 -12.96 -2.15
C ALA A 59 14.44 -11.62 -1.38
N GLY A 60 13.89 -11.57 -0.16
CA GLY A 60 13.93 -10.38 0.70
C GLY A 60 12.89 -9.32 0.35
N PHE A 61 11.80 -9.68 -0.34
CA PHE A 61 10.68 -8.78 -0.59
C PHE A 61 9.69 -8.78 0.58
N GLU A 62 9.09 -7.62 0.82
CA GLU A 62 7.76 -7.58 1.44
C GLU A 62 6.73 -8.12 0.44
N VAL A 63 5.87 -9.07 0.84
CA VAL A 63 4.97 -9.75 -0.11
C VAL A 63 3.51 -9.67 0.33
N PHE A 64 2.72 -8.92 -0.44
CA PHE A 64 1.27 -8.92 -0.39
C PHE A 64 0.75 -10.11 -1.21
N VAL A 65 0.06 -11.04 -0.56
CA VAL A 65 -0.51 -12.22 -1.22
C VAL A 65 -2.02 -12.14 -1.14
N ALA A 66 -2.69 -12.35 -2.27
CA ALA A 66 -4.14 -12.39 -2.32
C ALA A 66 -4.63 -13.42 -3.34
N GLU A 67 -5.74 -14.07 -3.00
CA GLU A 67 -6.33 -15.12 -3.83
C GLU A 67 -7.80 -14.83 -4.07
N ASN A 68 -8.29 -15.20 -5.26
CA ASN A 68 -9.69 -15.16 -5.63
C ASN A 68 -10.37 -13.80 -5.38
N LEU A 69 -9.70 -12.72 -5.78
CA LEU A 69 -10.16 -11.36 -5.50
C LEU A 69 -11.38 -10.98 -6.34
N THR A 70 -12.41 -10.46 -5.69
CA THR A 70 -13.44 -9.67 -6.38
C THR A 70 -12.88 -8.35 -6.89
N LYS A 71 -13.60 -7.65 -7.77
CA LYS A 71 -13.19 -6.32 -8.26
C LYS A 71 -12.86 -5.36 -7.09
N GLN A 72 -13.74 -5.29 -6.10
CA GLN A 72 -13.56 -4.39 -4.95
C GLN A 72 -12.39 -4.82 -4.05
N GLN A 73 -12.20 -6.12 -3.84
CA GLN A 73 -11.06 -6.62 -3.06
C GLN A 73 -9.74 -6.39 -3.80
N PHE A 74 -9.71 -6.55 -5.12
CA PHE A 74 -8.53 -6.25 -5.95
C PHE A 74 -8.14 -4.78 -5.81
N GLU A 75 -9.10 -3.85 -5.98
CA GLU A 75 -8.86 -2.41 -5.80
C GLU A 75 -8.34 -2.08 -4.40
N GLY A 76 -8.90 -2.71 -3.36
CA GLY A 76 -8.45 -2.57 -1.98
C GLY A 76 -7.02 -3.04 -1.77
N GLN A 77 -6.73 -4.28 -2.18
CA GLN A 77 -5.42 -4.90 -2.06
C GLN A 77 -4.35 -4.12 -2.84
N PHE A 78 -4.71 -3.65 -4.04
CA PHE A 78 -3.80 -2.85 -4.87
C PHE A 78 -3.52 -1.49 -4.24
N ARG A 79 -4.51 -0.85 -3.61
CA ARG A 79 -4.29 0.41 -2.88
C ARG A 79 -3.36 0.22 -1.68
N ASP A 80 -3.55 -0.83 -0.89
CA ASP A 80 -2.67 -1.11 0.26
C ASP A 80 -1.23 -1.37 -0.20
N TYR A 81 -1.08 -2.07 -1.33
CA TYR A 81 0.21 -2.24 -2.00
C TYR A 81 0.79 -0.92 -2.52
N LEU A 82 -0.02 -0.04 -3.14
CA LEU A 82 0.42 1.30 -3.59
C LEU A 82 0.95 2.17 -2.44
N ALA A 83 0.33 2.07 -1.26
CA ALA A 83 0.79 2.75 -0.06
C ALA A 83 2.14 2.19 0.43
N ALA A 84 2.35 0.88 0.34
CA ALA A 84 3.61 0.24 0.71
C ALA A 84 4.76 0.53 -0.27
N ILE A 85 4.48 0.69 -1.57
CA ILE A 85 5.55 0.93 -2.56
C ILE A 85 5.93 2.40 -2.75
N ASP A 86 5.37 3.32 -1.97
CA ASP A 86 5.71 4.75 -2.04
C ASP A 86 7.21 4.94 -1.77
N GLY A 87 7.97 5.31 -2.81
CA GLY A 87 9.43 5.43 -2.74
C GLY A 87 10.20 4.12 -2.83
N ALA A 88 9.56 3.00 -3.19
CA ALA A 88 10.23 1.71 -3.34
C ALA A 88 11.22 1.68 -4.52
N ASP A 89 12.34 0.98 -4.33
CA ASP A 89 13.35 0.79 -5.37
C ASP A 89 12.89 -0.19 -6.43
N LEU A 90 12.17 -1.25 -6.02
CA LEU A 90 11.65 -2.28 -6.90
C LEU A 90 10.25 -2.71 -6.48
N ALA A 91 9.28 -2.46 -7.37
CA ALA A 91 7.90 -2.88 -7.22
C ALA A 91 7.59 -4.02 -8.20
N VAL A 92 7.14 -5.16 -7.67
CA VAL A 92 6.75 -6.32 -8.47
C VAL A 92 5.26 -6.59 -8.38
N VAL A 93 4.60 -6.80 -9.52
CA VAL A 93 3.24 -7.37 -9.57
C VAL A 93 3.29 -8.70 -10.30
N TYR A 94 2.98 -9.78 -9.60
CA TYR A 94 2.74 -11.09 -10.17
C TYR A 94 1.24 -11.37 -10.18
N TYR A 95 0.72 -11.80 -11.33
CA TYR A 95 -0.68 -12.17 -11.48
C TYR A 95 -0.80 -13.51 -12.23
N SER A 96 -1.47 -14.47 -11.60
CA SER A 96 -1.91 -15.73 -12.21
C SER A 96 -3.44 -15.79 -12.21
N GLY A 97 -4.03 -16.13 -13.36
CA GLY A 97 -5.48 -16.15 -13.55
C GLY A 97 -5.91 -15.95 -15.00
N HIS A 98 -7.17 -15.58 -15.22
CA HIS A 98 -7.64 -15.11 -16.51
C HIS A 98 -7.18 -13.68 -16.79
N GLY A 99 -6.63 -13.49 -17.99
CA GLY A 99 -6.33 -12.19 -18.59
C GLY A 99 -6.44 -12.30 -20.11
N PHE A 100 -7.02 -11.29 -20.74
CA PHE A 100 -7.19 -11.24 -22.20
C PHE A 100 -7.21 -9.80 -22.72
N GLN A 101 -7.14 -9.66 -24.04
CA GLN A 101 -7.12 -8.38 -24.73
C GLN A 101 -8.50 -8.04 -25.33
N ILE A 102 -8.89 -6.76 -25.24
CA ILE A 102 -9.93 -6.17 -26.09
C ILE A 102 -9.36 -4.90 -26.72
N GLY A 103 -9.45 -4.76 -28.05
CA GLY A 103 -9.07 -3.51 -28.73
C GLY A 103 -7.61 -3.06 -28.59
N GLY A 104 -6.70 -3.98 -28.21
CA GLY A 104 -5.29 -3.64 -27.95
C GLY A 104 -4.99 -3.41 -26.47
N GLU A 105 -6.01 -3.35 -25.61
CA GLU A 105 -5.88 -3.15 -24.17
C GLU A 105 -5.96 -4.49 -23.44
N ASN A 106 -5.12 -4.67 -22.42
CA ASN A 106 -5.04 -5.87 -21.61
C ASN A 106 -5.84 -5.73 -20.31
N PHE A 107 -6.62 -6.74 -19.99
CA PHE A 107 -7.46 -6.78 -18.80
C PHE A 107 -7.15 -8.00 -17.94
N LEU A 108 -7.00 -7.77 -16.64
CA LEU A 108 -6.97 -8.81 -15.61
C LEU A 108 -8.39 -8.98 -15.05
N ILE A 109 -8.78 -10.21 -14.76
CA ILE A 109 -10.18 -10.57 -14.51
C ILE A 109 -10.38 -10.99 -13.05
N PRO A 110 -11.11 -10.19 -12.26
CA PRO A 110 -11.57 -10.58 -10.93
C PRO A 110 -12.54 -11.77 -10.95
N VAL A 111 -12.63 -12.51 -9.86
CA VAL A 111 -13.42 -13.76 -9.81
C VAL A 111 -14.93 -13.56 -9.92
N ASP A 112 -15.41 -12.35 -9.68
CA ASP A 112 -16.82 -11.96 -9.76
C ASP A 112 -17.21 -11.29 -11.08
N ALA A 113 -16.29 -11.22 -12.04
CA ALA A 113 -16.60 -10.67 -13.36
C ALA A 113 -17.48 -11.64 -14.16
N SER A 114 -18.59 -11.12 -14.70
CA SER A 114 -19.52 -11.85 -15.57
C SER A 114 -19.45 -11.40 -17.03
N LEU A 115 -19.09 -10.13 -17.27
CA LEU A 115 -18.92 -9.51 -18.60
C LEU A 115 -20.08 -9.79 -19.57
N LYS A 116 -21.31 -9.74 -19.08
CA LYS A 116 -22.52 -10.05 -19.86
C LYS A 116 -22.96 -8.87 -20.74
N LYS A 117 -22.65 -7.64 -20.32
CA LYS A 117 -23.05 -6.38 -21.00
C LYS A 117 -21.85 -5.61 -21.53
N ALA A 118 -22.08 -4.74 -22.51
CA ALA A 118 -21.03 -3.94 -23.14
C ALA A 118 -20.26 -3.05 -22.16
N ALA A 119 -20.93 -2.51 -21.14
CA ALA A 119 -20.32 -1.65 -20.13
C ALA A 119 -19.54 -2.41 -19.04
N ASP A 120 -19.73 -3.73 -18.93
CA ASP A 120 -19.22 -4.50 -17.80
C ASP A 120 -17.68 -4.49 -17.75
N ILE A 121 -16.99 -4.38 -18.89
CA ILE A 121 -15.52 -4.37 -18.92
C ILE A 121 -14.95 -3.19 -18.10
N GLU A 122 -15.60 -2.03 -18.13
CA GLU A 122 -15.10 -0.81 -17.47
C GLU A 122 -15.30 -0.84 -15.95
N VAL A 123 -16.31 -1.60 -15.49
CA VAL A 123 -16.68 -1.64 -14.07
C VAL A 123 -16.31 -2.96 -13.38
N GLN A 124 -16.12 -4.07 -14.11
CA GLN A 124 -15.82 -5.40 -13.56
C GLN A 124 -14.37 -5.86 -13.79
N ALA A 125 -13.66 -5.35 -14.80
CA ALA A 125 -12.28 -5.79 -15.08
C ALA A 125 -11.22 -4.79 -14.60
N ILE A 126 -9.95 -5.23 -14.52
CA ILE A 126 -8.81 -4.40 -14.16
C ILE A 126 -7.97 -4.14 -15.41
N LYS A 127 -7.85 -2.88 -15.82
CA LYS A 127 -7.02 -2.51 -16.98
C LYS A 127 -5.54 -2.50 -16.60
N LEU A 128 -4.73 -3.30 -17.27
CA LEU A 128 -3.31 -3.44 -16.97
C LEU A 128 -2.51 -2.13 -17.14
N ASN A 129 -2.88 -1.32 -18.13
CA ASN A 129 -2.23 -0.01 -18.34
C ASN A 129 -2.45 0.95 -17.17
N ASP A 130 -3.61 0.89 -16.50
CA ASP A 130 -3.87 1.74 -15.33
C ASP A 130 -3.06 1.28 -14.11
N VAL A 131 -2.85 -0.04 -13.97
CA VAL A 131 -1.93 -0.62 -12.96
C VAL A 131 -0.50 -0.13 -13.22
N LEU A 132 -0.04 -0.22 -14.48
CA LEU A 132 1.31 0.25 -14.88
C LEU A 132 1.51 1.74 -14.62
N GLU A 133 0.55 2.58 -14.95
CA GLU A 133 0.62 4.03 -14.71
C GLU A 133 0.73 4.36 -13.21
N GLN A 134 -0.02 3.66 -12.35
CA GLN A 134 0.03 3.86 -10.90
C GLN A 134 1.34 3.36 -10.28
N LEU A 135 1.89 2.24 -10.75
CA LEU A 135 3.19 1.74 -10.30
C LEU A 135 4.33 2.74 -10.60
N ARG A 136 4.28 3.36 -11.79
CA ARG A 136 5.29 4.34 -12.24
C ARG A 136 5.30 5.61 -11.40
N SER A 137 4.16 6.02 -10.85
CA SER A 137 4.11 7.23 -10.01
C SER A 137 4.68 7.00 -8.60
N LYS A 138 4.93 5.74 -8.21
CA LYS A 138 5.29 5.35 -6.85
C LYS A 138 6.67 4.73 -6.68
N SER A 139 7.16 4.01 -7.69
CA SER A 139 8.38 3.20 -7.61
C SER A 139 9.42 3.59 -8.67
N LYS A 140 10.70 3.29 -8.41
CA LYS A 140 11.77 3.55 -9.39
C LYS A 140 11.76 2.54 -10.54
N ILE A 141 11.59 1.26 -10.21
CA ILE A 141 11.61 0.14 -11.15
C ILE A 141 10.33 -0.69 -10.98
N GLN A 142 9.66 -0.97 -12.10
CA GLN A 142 8.43 -1.78 -12.12
C GLN A 142 8.68 -3.09 -12.86
N VAL A 143 8.34 -4.20 -12.21
CA VAL A 143 8.35 -5.53 -12.83
C VAL A 143 6.94 -6.09 -12.76
N ILE A 144 6.36 -6.41 -13.91
CA ILE A 144 5.08 -7.13 -13.98
C ILE A 144 5.32 -8.51 -14.56
N ILE A 145 4.83 -9.54 -13.89
CA ILE A 145 4.91 -10.93 -14.31
C ILE A 145 3.49 -11.47 -14.43
N LEU A 146 3.10 -11.80 -15.65
CA LEU A 146 1.76 -12.27 -15.98
C LEU A 146 1.82 -13.75 -16.34
N ASP A 147 1.43 -14.59 -15.38
CA ASP A 147 1.07 -16.00 -15.63
C ASP A 147 -0.42 -16.12 -16.01
N ALA A 148 -0.84 -15.17 -16.85
CA ALA A 148 -2.22 -14.96 -17.22
C ALA A 148 -2.31 -14.55 -18.68
N CYS A 149 -2.22 -15.53 -19.57
CA CYS A 149 -2.45 -15.34 -21.00
C CYS A 149 -3.33 -16.48 -21.49
N ARG A 150 -4.63 -16.39 -21.22
CA ARG A 150 -5.60 -17.41 -21.63
C ARG A 150 -6.47 -16.88 -22.77
N ASN A 151 -7.09 -17.81 -23.49
CA ASN A 151 -8.22 -17.48 -24.34
C ASN A 151 -9.29 -16.73 -23.53
N ASN A 152 -9.93 -15.75 -24.16
CA ASN A 152 -11.10 -15.08 -23.58
C ASN A 152 -12.19 -16.13 -23.27
N PRO A 153 -12.52 -16.39 -21.98
CA PRO A 153 -13.50 -17.41 -21.60
C PRO A 153 -14.94 -16.91 -21.74
N PHE A 154 -15.14 -15.60 -22.00
CA PHE A 154 -16.45 -14.99 -22.15
C PHE A 154 -16.97 -15.10 -23.59
N PRO A 155 -18.30 -15.13 -23.78
CA PRO A 155 -18.90 -15.06 -25.10
C PRO A 155 -18.41 -13.84 -25.89
N ARG A 156 -18.32 -13.99 -27.22
CA ARG A 156 -18.02 -12.85 -28.10
C ARG A 156 -19.11 -11.80 -27.95
N ASN A 157 -18.70 -10.62 -27.49
CA ASN A 157 -19.56 -9.47 -27.28
C ASN A 157 -18.82 -8.19 -27.68
N ASN A 158 -19.58 -7.10 -27.81
CA ASN A 158 -19.06 -5.77 -28.03
C ASN A 158 -18.93 -5.08 -26.66
N TYR A 159 -17.76 -4.51 -26.36
CA TYR A 159 -17.47 -3.84 -25.10
C TYR A 159 -17.02 -2.40 -25.29
N TRP A 160 -17.38 -1.54 -24.35
CA TRP A 160 -16.96 -0.15 -24.33
C TRP A 160 -15.50 -0.02 -23.92
N LEU A 161 -14.71 0.69 -24.74
CA LEU A 161 -13.39 1.19 -24.42
C LEU A 161 -13.40 2.71 -24.61
N ARG A 162 -13.58 3.46 -23.50
CA ARG A 162 -13.68 4.93 -23.53
C ARG A 162 -14.87 5.40 -24.38
N ASP A 163 -14.63 5.90 -25.58
CA ASP A 163 -15.63 6.43 -26.51
C ASP A 163 -15.93 5.46 -27.68
N GLN A 164 -15.33 4.26 -27.69
CA GLN A 164 -15.44 3.29 -28.78
C GLN A 164 -16.04 1.97 -28.31
N LEU A 165 -16.85 1.35 -29.18
CA LEU A 165 -17.39 0.02 -28.96
C LEU A 165 -16.58 -0.99 -29.78
N VAL A 166 -15.94 -1.95 -29.12
CA VAL A 166 -15.00 -2.89 -29.74
C VAL A 166 -15.43 -4.33 -29.53
N THR A 167 -15.35 -5.13 -30.59
CA THR A 167 -15.64 -6.57 -30.53
C THR A 167 -14.51 -7.32 -29.86
N ALA A 168 -14.84 -8.13 -28.84
CA ALA A 168 -13.85 -8.98 -28.20
C ALA A 168 -13.37 -10.09 -29.14
N GLY A 169 -12.04 -10.17 -29.32
CA GLY A 169 -11.38 -11.27 -29.99
C GLY A 169 -11.18 -12.48 -29.07
N ASN A 170 -10.70 -13.59 -29.64
CA ASN A 170 -10.35 -14.81 -28.91
C ASN A 170 -8.84 -14.88 -28.57
N THR A 171 -8.09 -13.79 -28.72
CA THR A 171 -6.63 -13.77 -28.56
C THR A 171 -6.22 -13.61 -27.10
N GLY A 172 -5.03 -14.09 -26.75
CA GLY A 172 -4.38 -13.81 -25.48
C GLY A 172 -4.01 -12.33 -25.32
N LEU A 173 -3.14 -12.00 -24.35
CA LEU A 173 -2.73 -10.61 -24.10
C LEU A 173 -2.02 -9.98 -25.30
N ALA A 174 -2.31 -8.70 -25.55
CA ALA A 174 -1.60 -7.85 -26.50
C ALA A 174 -0.21 -7.46 -25.98
N GLN A 175 0.66 -7.10 -26.91
CA GLN A 175 1.94 -6.48 -26.58
C GLN A 175 1.71 -5.12 -25.89
N VAL A 176 2.24 -4.99 -24.67
CA VAL A 176 2.25 -3.71 -23.95
C VAL A 176 3.51 -2.93 -24.34
N ARG A 177 3.36 -1.63 -24.62
CA ARG A 177 4.50 -0.72 -24.79
C ARG A 177 5.17 -0.50 -23.43
N SER A 178 6.42 -0.91 -23.31
CA SER A 178 7.19 -0.67 -22.09
C SER A 178 7.61 0.80 -22.00
N SER A 179 7.62 1.32 -20.78
CA SER A 179 8.12 2.65 -20.43
C SER A 179 9.47 2.52 -19.73
N LEU A 180 10.23 3.61 -19.63
CA LEU A 180 11.50 3.64 -18.89
C LEU A 180 11.39 2.91 -17.54
N ASN A 181 12.39 2.08 -17.23
CA ASN A 181 12.51 1.30 -16.00
C ASN A 181 11.40 0.27 -15.73
N THR A 182 10.76 -0.23 -16.79
CA THR A 182 9.74 -1.28 -16.69
C THR A 182 10.19 -2.57 -17.37
N LEU A 183 9.92 -3.70 -16.73
CA LEU A 183 9.94 -5.04 -17.33
C LEU A 183 8.56 -5.67 -17.23
N ILE A 184 8.06 -6.22 -18.33
CA ILE A 184 6.80 -6.97 -18.38
C ILE A 184 7.11 -8.35 -18.94
N ALA A 185 6.94 -9.38 -18.11
CA ALA A 185 7.08 -10.78 -18.48
C ALA A 185 5.71 -11.43 -18.64
N PHE A 186 5.56 -12.22 -19.69
CA PHE A 186 4.37 -12.99 -20.03
C PHE A 186 4.72 -14.47 -20.04
N ALA A 187 3.83 -15.31 -19.53
CA ALA A 187 4.02 -16.76 -19.55
C ALA A 187 4.08 -17.35 -20.96
N THR A 188 3.56 -16.65 -21.97
CA THR A 188 3.65 -17.05 -23.39
C THR A 188 3.73 -15.82 -24.31
N GLU A 189 4.06 -16.06 -25.58
CA GLU A 189 4.14 -15.03 -26.62
C GLU A 189 2.80 -14.29 -26.86
N PRO A 190 2.82 -13.01 -27.29
CA PRO A 190 1.61 -12.22 -27.52
C PRO A 190 0.60 -12.93 -28.43
N GLY A 191 -0.66 -12.95 -28.03
CA GLY A 191 -1.75 -13.60 -28.76
C GLY A 191 -1.85 -15.13 -28.60
N ALA A 192 -0.84 -15.80 -28.04
CA ALA A 192 -0.89 -17.23 -27.71
C ALA A 192 -1.51 -17.52 -26.33
N VAL A 193 -1.76 -18.80 -26.04
CA VAL A 193 -2.40 -19.28 -24.80
C VAL A 193 -1.39 -20.06 -23.95
N ALA A 194 -1.31 -19.74 -22.66
CA ALA A 194 -0.46 -20.41 -21.68
C ALA A 194 -1.05 -21.77 -21.27
N TYR A 195 -0.18 -22.76 -21.02
CA TYR A 195 -0.57 -24.12 -20.65
C TYR A 195 -0.64 -24.31 -19.13
N ASP A 196 -1.57 -25.16 -18.70
CA ASP A 196 -1.71 -25.57 -17.29
C ASP A 196 -0.60 -26.54 -16.85
N GLY A 197 0.03 -27.23 -17.79
CA GLY A 197 0.90 -28.36 -17.47
C GLY A 197 0.12 -29.53 -16.85
N SER A 198 0.85 -30.55 -16.39
CA SER A 198 0.28 -31.74 -15.75
C SER A 198 0.43 -31.73 -14.21
N GLY A 199 1.21 -30.78 -13.68
CA GLY A 199 1.52 -30.66 -12.26
C GLY A 199 0.52 -29.83 -11.47
N ASP A 200 0.96 -29.43 -10.28
CA ASP A 200 0.25 -28.53 -9.39
C ASP A 200 0.56 -27.05 -9.64
N LEU A 201 1.73 -26.77 -10.21
CA LEU A 201 2.16 -25.45 -10.65
C LEU A 201 2.11 -25.35 -12.17
N SER A 202 1.90 -24.14 -12.68
CA SER A 202 2.07 -23.87 -14.11
C SER A 202 3.53 -24.11 -14.54
N PRO A 203 3.79 -24.49 -15.81
CA PRO A 203 5.16 -24.64 -16.31
C PRO A 203 5.99 -23.36 -16.12
N PHE A 204 5.37 -22.19 -16.28
CA PHE A 204 6.01 -20.90 -16.14
C PHE A 204 6.39 -20.61 -14.69
N SER A 205 5.44 -20.72 -13.76
CA SER A 205 5.66 -20.44 -12.34
C SER A 205 6.67 -21.39 -11.73
N SER A 206 6.57 -22.69 -12.05
CA SER A 206 7.55 -23.69 -11.64
C SER A 206 8.97 -23.37 -12.13
N ALA A 207 9.11 -22.91 -13.39
CA ALA A 207 10.41 -22.50 -13.93
C ALA A 207 10.91 -21.19 -13.31
N PHE A 208 10.02 -20.21 -13.10
CA PHE A 208 10.34 -18.93 -12.48
C PHE A 208 10.88 -19.11 -11.07
N SER A 209 10.16 -19.81 -10.19
CA SER A 209 10.57 -19.98 -8.79
C SER A 209 11.92 -20.67 -8.63
N ARG A 210 12.23 -21.66 -9.50
CA ARG A 210 13.55 -22.30 -9.52
C ARG A 210 14.68 -21.36 -9.94
N ARG A 211 14.42 -20.44 -10.88
CA ARG A 211 15.45 -19.55 -11.46
C ARG A 211 15.57 -18.21 -10.74
N ALA A 212 14.50 -17.73 -10.11
CA ALA A 212 14.43 -16.43 -9.46
C ALA A 212 15.34 -16.31 -8.24
N LEU A 213 15.66 -17.43 -7.58
CA LEU A 213 16.57 -17.48 -6.43
C LEU A 213 18.05 -17.55 -6.80
N ALA A 214 18.39 -17.52 -8.10
CA ALA A 214 19.77 -17.48 -8.53
C ALA A 214 20.44 -16.17 -8.06
N PRO A 215 21.48 -16.24 -7.21
CA PRO A 215 22.05 -15.06 -6.59
C PRO A 215 22.79 -14.21 -7.60
N ASN A 216 22.68 -12.89 -7.45
CA ASN A 216 23.41 -11.89 -8.24
C ASN A 216 23.17 -12.02 -9.76
N GLN A 217 22.11 -12.72 -10.17
CA GLN A 217 21.74 -12.89 -11.56
C GLN A 217 20.78 -11.79 -12.00
N GLU A 218 21.11 -11.16 -13.12
CA GLU A 218 20.25 -10.14 -13.74
C GLU A 218 18.94 -10.76 -14.26
N ILE A 219 17.83 -10.04 -14.07
CA ILE A 219 16.47 -10.54 -14.30
C ILE A 219 16.19 -10.97 -15.74
N ARG A 220 16.69 -10.26 -16.77
CA ARG A 220 16.53 -10.69 -18.18
C ARG A 220 17.25 -12.01 -18.43
N THR A 221 18.37 -12.24 -17.76
CA THR A 221 19.09 -13.53 -17.80
C THR A 221 18.30 -14.62 -17.09
N VAL A 222 17.68 -14.32 -15.95
CA VAL A 222 16.74 -15.22 -15.25
C VAL A 222 15.59 -15.58 -16.20
N MET A 223 14.92 -14.59 -16.80
CA MET A 223 13.80 -14.81 -17.73
C MET A 223 14.21 -15.60 -18.97
N SER A 224 15.42 -15.40 -19.49
CA SER A 224 15.97 -16.22 -20.57
C SER A 224 16.12 -17.69 -20.17
N ALA A 225 16.50 -17.97 -18.92
CA ALA A 225 16.56 -19.34 -18.39
C ALA A 225 15.16 -19.92 -18.17
N VAL A 226 14.22 -19.13 -17.64
CA VAL A 226 12.80 -19.51 -17.51
C VAL A 226 12.23 -19.90 -18.87
N ARG A 227 12.46 -19.08 -19.91
CA ARG A 227 12.01 -19.39 -21.29
C ARG A 227 12.53 -20.75 -21.76
N ARG A 228 13.82 -21.05 -21.56
CA ARG A 228 14.40 -22.36 -21.94
C ARG A 228 13.72 -23.51 -21.21
N ASP A 229 13.55 -23.38 -19.90
CA ASP A 229 12.93 -24.43 -19.07
C ASP A 229 11.47 -24.68 -19.47
N VAL A 230 10.69 -23.61 -19.75
CA VAL A 230 9.29 -23.73 -20.18
C VAL A 230 9.17 -24.34 -21.57
N VAL A 231 9.99 -23.89 -22.53
CA VAL A 231 10.00 -24.46 -23.89
C VAL A 231 10.34 -25.96 -23.83
N GLN A 232 11.31 -26.34 -23.00
CA GLN A 232 11.66 -27.74 -22.80
C GLN A 232 10.51 -28.53 -22.15
N ALA A 233 9.93 -28.02 -21.07
CA ALA A 233 8.86 -28.69 -20.32
C ALA A 233 7.57 -28.84 -21.14
N THR A 234 7.33 -27.94 -22.09
CA THR A 234 6.12 -27.92 -22.94
C THR A 234 6.36 -28.46 -24.35
N ASN A 235 7.54 -29.02 -24.64
CA ASN A 235 7.92 -29.46 -25.99
C ASN A 235 7.73 -28.38 -27.07
N GLY A 236 8.01 -27.12 -26.72
CA GLY A 236 7.88 -25.96 -27.60
C GLY A 236 6.48 -25.40 -27.77
N MET A 237 5.47 -25.95 -27.07
CA MET A 237 4.09 -25.45 -27.17
C MET A 237 3.87 -24.10 -26.47
N GLN A 238 4.74 -23.73 -25.53
CA GLN A 238 4.68 -22.45 -24.81
C GLN A 238 6.06 -21.79 -24.84
N VAL A 239 6.08 -20.50 -25.20
CA VAL A 239 7.31 -19.69 -25.26
C VAL A 239 7.11 -18.43 -24.44
N PRO A 240 7.66 -18.34 -23.21
CA PRO A 240 7.60 -17.11 -22.41
C PRO A 240 8.21 -15.92 -23.14
N TRP A 241 7.64 -14.74 -22.92
CA TRP A 241 8.02 -13.51 -23.62
C TRP A 241 8.23 -12.37 -22.62
N GLU A 242 9.17 -11.47 -22.90
CA GLU A 242 9.35 -10.26 -22.09
C GLU A 242 9.53 -9.01 -22.95
N ASN A 243 9.00 -7.89 -22.46
CA ASN A 243 9.31 -6.55 -22.95
C ASN A 243 10.02 -5.80 -21.84
N SER A 244 11.24 -5.33 -22.10
CA SER A 244 12.05 -4.61 -21.12
C SER A 244 12.57 -3.29 -21.67
N SER A 245 12.45 -2.27 -20.84
CA SER A 245 13.11 -0.96 -20.98
C SER A 245 13.81 -0.58 -19.68
N LEU A 246 14.31 -1.61 -18.97
CA LEU A 246 15.22 -1.44 -17.84
C LEU A 246 16.52 -0.78 -18.33
N ILE A 247 16.92 0.29 -17.65
CA ILE A 247 18.20 0.96 -17.90
C ILE A 247 19.30 0.27 -17.11
N ASP A 248 19.07 0.06 -15.82
CA ASP A 248 20.01 -0.56 -14.90
C ASP A 248 19.73 -2.07 -14.73
N ASP A 249 20.74 -2.79 -14.27
CA ASP A 249 20.61 -4.21 -13.95
C ASP A 249 19.73 -4.43 -12.72
N VAL A 250 18.68 -5.22 -12.89
CA VAL A 250 17.76 -5.61 -11.83
C VAL A 250 18.09 -7.03 -11.41
N VAL A 251 18.29 -7.23 -10.12
CA VAL A 251 18.62 -8.52 -9.51
C VAL A 251 17.60 -8.81 -8.43
N LEU A 252 16.90 -9.94 -8.55
CA LEU A 252 15.88 -10.36 -7.58
C LEU A 252 16.50 -10.72 -6.22
N VAL A 253 17.60 -11.48 -6.23
CA VAL A 253 18.36 -11.86 -5.03
C VAL A 253 19.74 -11.22 -5.07
N ARG A 254 19.92 -10.13 -4.32
CA ARG A 254 21.24 -9.56 -4.03
C ARG A 254 21.76 -10.23 -2.77
N ARG A 255 22.78 -11.08 -2.88
CA ARG A 255 23.45 -11.63 -1.70
C ARG A 255 24.64 -10.76 -1.34
N SER A 256 24.63 -10.25 -0.11
CA SER A 256 25.77 -9.57 0.49
C SER A 256 26.76 -10.63 0.95
N ASN A 257 27.47 -11.21 0.00
CA ASN A 257 28.43 -12.29 0.19
C ASN A 257 29.55 -11.89 1.18
N ARG A 258 29.31 -12.12 2.48
CA ARG A 258 30.29 -11.91 3.56
C ARG A 258 30.12 -13.00 4.61
N PRO A 259 30.65 -14.21 4.36
CA PRO A 259 30.88 -15.13 5.47
C PRO A 259 31.82 -14.43 6.45
N SER A 260 31.40 -14.29 7.69
CA SER A 260 32.10 -13.44 8.66
C SER A 260 32.73 -14.26 9.79
N LEU A 261 34.02 -13.98 10.01
CA LEU A 261 34.75 -14.21 11.25
C LEU A 261 35.29 -12.85 11.68
N PRO A 262 35.55 -12.62 12.98
CA PRO A 262 36.20 -11.39 13.40
C PRO A 262 37.53 -11.20 12.64
N PRO A 263 37.81 -9.99 12.11
CA PRO A 263 38.93 -9.75 11.21
C PRO A 263 40.30 -9.95 11.88
N VAL A 264 40.35 -9.84 13.20
CA VAL A 264 41.50 -10.16 14.05
C VAL A 264 41.00 -10.95 15.26
N LEU A 265 41.50 -12.16 15.42
CA LEU A 265 41.30 -13.00 16.61
C LEU A 265 42.67 -13.27 17.21
N GLU A 266 42.89 -12.84 18.45
CA GLU A 266 44.11 -13.15 19.20
C GLU A 266 43.93 -14.45 19.99
N LYS A 267 44.87 -15.39 19.84
CA LYS A 267 44.87 -16.68 20.56
C LYS A 267 46.26 -16.98 21.11
N VAL A 268 46.34 -17.53 22.32
CA VAL A 268 47.61 -17.94 22.91
C VAL A 268 47.84 -19.43 22.61
N VAL A 269 49.03 -19.78 22.12
CA VAL A 269 49.43 -21.17 21.81
C VAL A 269 50.75 -21.48 22.48
N LEU A 270 50.92 -22.69 23.02
CA LEU A 270 52.15 -23.10 23.71
C LEU A 270 53.03 -24.01 22.85
N SER A 271 54.33 -23.76 22.87
CA SER A 271 55.32 -24.60 22.19
C SER A 271 55.73 -25.82 23.01
N GLY A 272 55.91 -26.97 22.34
CA GLY A 272 56.45 -28.20 22.94
C GLY A 272 55.47 -29.01 23.80
N VAL A 273 54.17 -28.72 23.76
CA VAL A 273 53.12 -29.42 24.53
C VAL A 273 52.22 -30.32 23.68
N GLY A 274 52.46 -30.36 22.36
CA GLY A 274 51.60 -31.05 21.39
C GLY A 274 50.46 -30.17 20.86
N PRO A 275 49.50 -30.74 20.11
CA PRO A 275 48.41 -29.98 19.49
C PRO A 275 47.53 -29.27 20.52
N VAL A 276 47.37 -27.94 20.35
CA VAL A 276 46.52 -27.09 21.19
C VAL A 276 45.26 -26.70 20.41
N ALA A 277 44.08 -26.89 21.00
CA ALA A 277 42.82 -26.48 20.39
C ALA A 277 42.71 -24.95 20.30
N LEU A 278 42.37 -24.44 19.12
CA LEU A 278 42.25 -23.00 18.88
C LEU A 278 40.89 -22.44 19.32
N GLY A 279 39.83 -23.28 19.27
CA GLY A 279 38.47 -22.89 19.69
C GLY A 279 37.96 -21.67 18.92
N LEU A 280 38.11 -21.70 17.60
CA LEU A 280 37.67 -20.63 16.71
C LEU A 280 36.13 -20.65 16.58
N PRO A 281 35.45 -19.49 16.49
CA PRO A 281 34.01 -19.47 16.29
C PRO A 281 33.64 -20.06 14.92
N GLU A 282 32.45 -20.65 14.83
CA GLU A 282 31.90 -21.06 13.53
C GLU A 282 31.57 -19.79 12.71
N PRO A 283 32.06 -19.68 11.46
CA PRO A 283 31.73 -18.56 10.59
C PRO A 283 30.23 -18.52 10.28
N VAL A 284 29.65 -17.33 10.31
CA VAL A 284 28.23 -17.12 10.01
C VAL A 284 28.08 -16.50 8.63
N ASP A 285 27.26 -17.12 7.79
CA ASP A 285 26.70 -16.50 6.59
C ASP A 285 25.46 -15.69 6.97
N VAL A 286 25.42 -14.42 6.55
CA VAL A 286 24.31 -13.51 6.83
C VAL A 286 22.99 -13.97 6.18
N ASP A 287 23.08 -14.79 5.13
CA ASP A 287 21.94 -15.43 4.47
C ASP A 287 21.68 -16.87 4.96
N GLY A 288 22.40 -17.34 5.97
CA GLY A 288 22.22 -18.64 6.63
C GLY A 288 22.70 -19.86 5.84
N GLY A 289 23.50 -19.66 4.80
CA GLY A 289 24.15 -20.69 4.03
C GLY A 289 25.33 -21.37 4.74
N ALA A 290 25.80 -22.47 4.16
CA ALA A 290 27.00 -23.15 4.65
C ALA A 290 28.25 -22.37 4.25
N VAL A 291 29.20 -22.28 5.18
CA VAL A 291 30.49 -21.63 4.98
C VAL A 291 31.61 -22.66 5.07
N SER A 292 32.61 -22.52 4.21
CA SER A 292 33.89 -23.21 4.28
C SER A 292 35.03 -22.20 4.49
N VAL A 293 36.15 -22.67 5.03
CA VAL A 293 37.32 -21.85 5.32
C VAL A 293 38.54 -22.52 4.68
N SER A 294 39.32 -21.78 3.92
CA SER A 294 40.62 -22.21 3.41
C SER A 294 41.74 -21.47 4.13
N ILE A 295 42.85 -22.15 4.35
CA ILE A 295 44.07 -21.51 4.85
C ILE A 295 44.85 -20.96 3.66
N GLU A 296 45.03 -19.63 3.62
CA GLU A 296 45.77 -18.94 2.56
C GLU A 296 47.26 -18.86 2.88
N ARG A 297 47.58 -18.62 4.16
CA ARG A 297 48.95 -18.65 4.67
C ARG A 297 48.97 -19.32 6.03
N PRO A 298 49.64 -20.49 6.17
CA PRO A 298 49.74 -21.20 7.45
C PRO A 298 50.65 -20.43 8.43
N PRO A 299 50.60 -20.75 9.72
CA PRO A 299 51.48 -20.17 10.73
C PRO A 299 52.94 -20.53 10.43
N ALA A 300 53.89 -19.63 10.73
CA ALA A 300 55.31 -19.88 10.48
C ALA A 300 55.95 -20.79 11.55
N MET A 301 55.40 -20.77 12.77
CA MET A 301 55.99 -21.40 13.95
C MET A 301 55.36 -22.76 14.30
N GLY A 302 54.24 -23.14 13.66
CA GLY A 302 53.53 -24.39 13.99
C GLY A 302 52.71 -24.95 12.83
N ARG A 303 52.21 -26.17 13.01
CA ARG A 303 51.37 -26.89 12.03
C ARG A 303 49.91 -26.87 12.47
N LEU A 304 49.00 -26.67 11.52
CA LEU A 304 47.57 -26.79 11.77
C LEU A 304 47.11 -28.23 11.60
N MET A 305 46.25 -28.68 12.49
CA MET A 305 45.69 -30.02 12.48
C MET A 305 44.17 -30.00 12.72
N LEU A 306 43.44 -30.87 12.03
CA LEU A 306 42.02 -31.11 12.25
C LEU A 306 41.79 -32.62 12.39
N ASP A 307 41.17 -33.04 13.49
CA ASP A 307 40.90 -34.45 13.80
C ASP A 307 42.14 -35.37 13.64
N GLY A 308 43.32 -34.86 14.01
CA GLY A 308 44.59 -35.58 13.96
C GLY A 308 45.27 -35.65 12.59
N LYS A 309 44.77 -34.92 11.59
CA LYS A 309 45.41 -34.78 10.26
C LYS A 309 45.92 -33.37 10.05
N ASP A 310 47.05 -33.22 9.38
CA ASP A 310 47.59 -31.93 8.96
C ASP A 310 46.63 -31.26 7.96
N VAL A 311 46.40 -29.95 8.12
CA VAL A 311 45.58 -29.14 7.22
C VAL A 311 46.47 -28.51 6.16
N GLU A 312 46.20 -28.78 4.90
CA GLU A 312 46.98 -28.23 3.78
C GLU A 312 46.50 -26.84 3.34
N VAL A 313 47.40 -26.07 2.72
CA VAL A 313 47.07 -24.74 2.18
C VAL A 313 46.01 -24.87 1.08
N GLY A 314 44.96 -24.06 1.15
CA GLY A 314 43.83 -24.10 0.22
C GLY A 314 42.83 -25.24 0.46
N GLU A 315 43.07 -26.15 1.40
CA GLU A 315 42.11 -27.21 1.74
C GLU A 315 40.84 -26.62 2.38
N PRO A 316 39.63 -26.92 1.86
CA PRO A 316 38.40 -26.39 2.42
C PRO A 316 38.02 -27.12 3.72
N ILE A 317 38.03 -26.38 4.82
CA ILE A 317 37.52 -26.80 6.13
C ILE A 317 36.04 -26.38 6.22
N ALA A 318 35.13 -27.28 6.58
CA ALA A 318 33.75 -26.85 6.82
C ALA A 318 33.68 -25.95 8.06
N GLY A 319 32.88 -24.87 8.02
CA GLY A 319 32.81 -23.88 9.10
C GLY A 319 32.50 -24.50 10.48
N LYS A 320 31.59 -25.47 10.53
CA LYS A 320 31.25 -26.26 11.73
C LYS A 320 32.42 -27.02 12.36
N ASP A 321 33.49 -27.25 11.60
CA ASP A 321 34.68 -27.99 12.05
C ASP A 321 35.78 -27.05 12.56
N LEU A 322 35.68 -25.74 12.27
CA LEU A 322 36.64 -24.72 12.70
C LEU A 322 36.85 -24.65 14.22
N PRO A 323 35.82 -24.84 15.08
CA PRO A 323 36.01 -24.91 16.53
C PRO A 323 36.94 -26.05 16.98
N ARG A 324 37.13 -27.09 16.16
CA ARG A 324 37.97 -28.25 16.44
C ARG A 324 39.39 -28.14 15.85
N LEU A 325 39.70 -27.04 15.16
CA LEU A 325 41.03 -26.79 14.61
C LEU A 325 42.07 -26.67 15.74
N GLN A 326 43.22 -27.32 15.55
CA GLN A 326 44.33 -27.37 16.49
C GLN A 326 45.61 -26.82 15.85
N MET A 327 46.53 -26.33 16.68
CA MET A 327 47.87 -25.93 16.26
C MET A 327 48.92 -26.65 17.11
N ASP A 328 49.86 -27.34 16.48
CA ASP A 328 51.01 -27.97 17.13
C ASP A 328 52.27 -27.15 16.85
N VAL A 329 52.89 -26.64 17.92
CA VAL A 329 54.09 -25.81 17.85
C VAL A 329 55.26 -26.61 18.41
N PRO A 330 56.28 -26.94 17.60
CA PRO A 330 57.40 -27.75 18.05
C PRO A 330 58.19 -27.07 19.18
N LYS A 331 58.79 -27.92 20.01
CA LYS A 331 59.62 -27.50 21.14
C LYS A 331 60.79 -26.62 20.66
N GLY A 332 61.02 -25.50 21.34
CA GLY A 332 62.09 -24.54 21.03
C GLY A 332 61.77 -23.54 19.92
N ALA A 333 60.56 -23.56 19.34
CA ALA A 333 60.14 -22.61 18.31
C ALA A 333 59.93 -21.18 18.84
N ALA A 334 59.62 -21.00 20.12
CA ALA A 334 59.45 -19.69 20.75
C ALA A 334 60.33 -19.58 21.99
N THR A 335 61.17 -18.54 22.04
CA THR A 335 62.09 -18.29 23.16
C THR A 335 61.59 -17.18 24.10
N GLN A 336 60.65 -16.35 23.63
CA GLN A 336 59.90 -15.30 24.35
C GLN A 336 58.43 -15.23 23.86
N ASP A 337 57.66 -14.22 24.31
CA ASP A 337 56.25 -13.98 23.94
C ASP A 337 56.16 -13.50 22.46
N GLU A 338 56.30 -14.44 21.53
CA GLU A 338 56.40 -14.19 20.08
C GLU A 338 55.03 -14.16 19.40
N VAL A 339 54.92 -13.47 18.27
CA VAL A 339 53.66 -13.36 17.51
C VAL A 339 53.78 -14.09 16.18
N ASP A 340 52.86 -15.02 15.94
CA ASP A 340 52.68 -15.72 14.67
C ASP A 340 51.32 -15.35 14.06
N MET A 341 51.12 -15.62 12.77
CA MET A 341 49.91 -15.23 12.05
C MET A 341 49.45 -16.31 11.09
N LEU A 342 48.13 -16.43 10.96
CA LEU A 342 47.46 -17.27 9.98
C LEU A 342 46.54 -16.39 9.13
N ALA A 343 46.74 -16.42 7.81
CA ALA A 343 45.78 -15.82 6.89
C ALA A 343 44.81 -16.90 6.41
N TYR A 344 43.52 -16.59 6.43
CA TYR A 344 42.46 -17.48 5.97
C TYR A 344 41.52 -16.75 5.02
N ALA A 345 40.80 -17.53 4.21
CA ALA A 345 39.68 -17.06 3.44
C ALA A 345 38.44 -17.89 3.79
N THR A 346 37.30 -17.23 3.87
CA THR A 346 35.99 -17.90 3.99
C THR A 346 35.33 -17.94 2.63
N HIS A 347 34.53 -18.96 2.39
CA HIS A 347 33.84 -19.20 1.12
C HIS A 347 32.43 -19.71 1.38
N ASP A 348 31.45 -19.17 0.67
CA ASP A 348 30.10 -19.72 0.60
C ASP A 348 29.90 -20.57 -0.67
N ASN A 349 28.73 -21.21 -0.78
CA ASN A 349 28.37 -22.05 -1.92
C ASN A 349 28.08 -21.27 -3.23
N TRP A 350 28.13 -19.94 -3.19
CA TRP A 350 27.72 -19.04 -4.26
C TRP A 350 28.87 -18.16 -4.77
N GLY A 351 30.12 -18.49 -4.41
CA GLY A 351 31.32 -17.80 -4.84
C GLY A 351 31.62 -16.51 -4.06
N GLY A 352 30.93 -16.28 -2.96
CA GLY A 352 31.23 -15.25 -1.99
C GLY A 352 32.35 -15.66 -1.04
N GLY A 353 33.11 -14.67 -0.57
CA GLY A 353 34.17 -14.94 0.39
C GLY A 353 34.73 -13.69 1.06
N SER A 354 35.36 -13.88 2.20
CA SER A 354 36.07 -12.84 2.95
C SER A 354 37.46 -13.34 3.33
N GLN A 355 38.39 -12.44 3.61
CA GLN A 355 39.73 -12.78 4.10
C GLN A 355 39.95 -12.19 5.48
N GLY A 356 40.70 -12.90 6.31
CA GLY A 356 41.02 -12.45 7.66
C GLY A 356 42.38 -12.96 8.14
N ILE A 357 42.81 -12.42 9.29
CA ILE A 357 44.06 -12.80 9.93
C ILE A 357 43.78 -13.22 11.37
N LEU A 358 44.28 -14.39 11.73
CA LEU A 358 44.36 -14.89 13.09
C LEU A 358 45.76 -14.60 13.63
N VAL A 359 45.85 -14.01 14.81
CA VAL A 359 47.10 -13.66 15.46
C VAL A 359 47.32 -14.61 16.63
N PHE A 360 48.42 -15.35 16.60
CA PHE A 360 48.79 -16.26 17.66
C PHE A 360 49.91 -15.64 18.50
N ARG A 361 49.71 -15.60 19.81
CA ARG A 361 50.78 -15.29 20.77
C ARG A 361 51.40 -16.60 21.24
N VAL A 362 52.58 -16.92 20.74
CA VAL A 362 53.27 -18.18 21.00
C VAL A 362 54.15 -18.04 22.25
N LYS A 363 53.87 -18.86 23.26
CA LYS A 363 54.61 -18.91 24.53
C LYS A 363 55.33 -20.24 24.70
N SER A 364 56.38 -20.26 25.53
CA SER A 364 57.05 -21.52 25.88
C SER A 364 56.18 -22.37 26.81
N GLY A 365 55.90 -23.60 26.41
CA GLY A 365 55.22 -24.60 27.23
C GLY A 365 56.13 -25.35 28.20
N GLU A 366 57.42 -24.98 28.29
CA GLU A 366 58.39 -25.68 29.10
C GLU A 366 58.30 -25.35 30.60
N GLY A 367 58.57 -26.36 31.44
CA GLY A 367 58.64 -26.21 32.89
C GLY A 367 57.30 -25.95 33.58
N ALA A 368 57.35 -25.66 34.88
CA ALA A 368 56.16 -25.42 35.70
C ALA A 368 55.33 -24.21 35.21
N ALA A 369 55.99 -23.20 34.63
CA ALA A 369 55.33 -22.01 34.07
C ALA A 369 54.46 -22.36 32.85
N GLY A 370 54.95 -23.17 31.92
CA GLY A 370 54.18 -23.64 30.77
C GLY A 370 52.99 -24.53 31.14
N GLN A 371 53.17 -25.43 32.12
CA GLN A 371 52.07 -26.24 32.66
C GLN A 371 50.98 -25.39 33.32
N GLN A 372 51.37 -24.32 34.01
CA GLN A 372 50.43 -23.39 34.63
C GLN A 372 49.67 -22.53 33.60
N ILE A 373 50.33 -22.13 32.50
CA ILE A 373 49.67 -21.46 31.39
C ILE A 373 48.68 -22.40 30.68
N MET A 374 49.06 -23.66 30.39
CA MET A 374 48.12 -24.65 29.82
C MET A 374 46.88 -24.83 30.70
N ALA A 375 47.08 -25.04 32.00
CA ALA A 375 45.97 -25.18 32.95
C ALA A 375 45.09 -23.92 33.02
N SER A 376 45.68 -22.72 32.89
CA SER A 376 44.94 -21.46 32.79
C SER A 376 44.11 -21.40 31.52
N LEU A 377 44.68 -21.73 30.37
CA LEU A 377 43.98 -21.72 29.08
C LEU A 377 42.83 -22.73 29.05
N GLU A 378 43.02 -23.94 29.59
CA GLU A 378 41.95 -24.93 29.72
C GLU A 378 40.83 -24.47 30.67
N ALA A 379 41.19 -23.78 31.77
CA ALA A 379 40.21 -23.22 32.70
C ALA A 379 39.44 -22.04 32.08
N GLU A 380 40.14 -21.14 31.38
CA GLU A 380 39.55 -20.04 30.61
C GLU A 380 38.59 -20.55 29.54
N GLN A 381 38.95 -21.61 28.82
CA GLN A 381 38.08 -22.20 27.80
C GLN A 381 36.82 -22.82 28.41
N LYS A 382 36.93 -23.51 29.55
CA LYS A 382 35.75 -24.02 30.29
C LYS A 382 34.86 -22.88 30.81
N GLN A 383 35.47 -21.80 31.29
CA GLN A 383 34.77 -20.61 31.75
C GLN A 383 34.03 -19.91 30.60
N GLN A 384 34.66 -19.78 29.43
CA GLN A 384 34.03 -19.21 28.23
C GLN A 384 32.80 -20.00 27.76
N VAL A 385 32.86 -21.34 27.80
CA VAL A 385 31.69 -22.18 27.47
C VAL A 385 30.54 -21.94 28.46
N LEU A 386 30.84 -21.81 29.75
CA LEU A 386 29.85 -21.51 30.77
C LEU A 386 29.23 -20.11 30.59
N GLU A 387 30.07 -19.09 30.35
CA GLU A 387 29.65 -17.71 30.10
C GLU A 387 28.77 -17.62 28.86
N ARG A 388 29.12 -18.31 27.77
CA ARG A 388 28.28 -18.40 26.58
C ARG A 388 26.91 -19.04 26.87
N GLY A 389 26.87 -20.09 27.69
CA GLY A 389 25.61 -20.69 28.15
C GLY A 389 24.71 -19.69 28.92
N ILE A 390 25.31 -18.81 29.72
CA ILE A 390 24.62 -17.72 30.41
C ILE A 390 24.16 -16.66 29.41
N HIS A 391 25.02 -16.26 28.46
CA HIS A 391 24.70 -15.27 27.44
C HIS A 391 23.53 -15.71 26.56
N ILE A 392 23.51 -16.94 26.04
CA ILE A 392 22.38 -17.44 25.23
C ILE A 392 21.09 -17.55 26.05
N THR A 393 21.20 -17.79 27.36
CA THR A 393 20.05 -17.84 28.26
C THR A 393 19.44 -16.47 28.46
N GLY A 394 20.27 -15.47 28.81
CA GLY A 394 19.84 -14.09 28.97
C GLY A 394 19.33 -13.48 27.65
N ALA A 395 19.97 -13.82 26.53
CA ALA A 395 19.54 -13.43 25.19
C ALA A 395 18.13 -13.93 24.87
N ALA A 396 17.82 -15.19 25.20
CA ALA A 396 16.48 -15.74 25.01
C ALA A 396 15.44 -15.02 25.88
N GLU A 397 15.77 -14.75 27.14
CA GLU A 397 14.90 -14.02 28.06
C GLU A 397 14.64 -12.57 27.60
N ALA A 398 15.63 -11.90 27.02
CA ALA A 398 15.50 -10.56 26.46
C ALA A 398 14.50 -10.51 25.29
N ILE A 399 14.45 -11.56 24.48
CA ILE A 399 13.52 -11.71 23.35
C ILE A 399 12.11 -12.11 23.83
N GLU A 400 12.02 -13.08 24.74
CA GLU A 400 10.73 -13.65 25.18
C GLU A 400 9.87 -12.68 25.99
N ASN A 401 10.48 -11.74 26.70
CA ASN A 401 9.77 -10.79 27.57
C ASN A 401 9.22 -9.56 26.82
N ARG A 402 9.28 -9.52 25.49
CA ARG A 402 8.86 -8.38 24.67
C ARG A 402 7.48 -8.59 24.06
N LYS A 403 6.59 -7.63 24.32
CA LYS A 403 5.39 -7.39 23.50
C LYS A 403 5.51 -5.99 22.92
N LEU A 404 5.56 -5.90 21.60
CA LEU A 404 5.80 -4.65 20.90
C LEU A 404 4.57 -4.30 20.06
N ASP A 405 4.00 -3.13 20.31
CA ASP A 405 2.91 -2.58 19.51
C ASP A 405 3.50 -1.54 18.56
N ILE A 406 3.41 -1.79 17.25
CA ILE A 406 4.08 -0.98 16.23
C ILE A 406 3.04 -0.45 15.24
N PRO A 407 2.86 0.88 15.12
CA PRO A 407 1.92 1.45 14.18
C PRO A 407 2.27 1.13 12.73
N VAL A 408 1.26 0.82 11.93
CA VAL A 408 1.39 0.56 10.50
C VAL A 408 1.74 1.86 9.76
N GLY A 409 2.61 1.77 8.75
CA GLY A 409 2.93 2.88 7.85
C GLY A 409 3.85 3.96 8.42
N VAL A 410 4.40 3.82 9.63
CA VAL A 410 5.39 4.78 10.17
C VAL A 410 6.83 4.48 9.74
N GLY A 411 7.02 3.46 8.89
CA GLY A 411 8.33 2.95 8.47
C GLY A 411 8.92 1.92 9.44
N PRO A 412 10.18 1.50 9.23
CA PRO A 412 10.87 0.54 10.10
C PRO A 412 11.07 1.10 11.52
N VAL A 413 10.60 0.36 12.53
CA VAL A 413 10.75 0.70 13.94
C VAL A 413 11.80 -0.20 14.58
N ALA A 414 12.78 0.40 15.26
CA ALA A 414 13.79 -0.34 16.03
C ALA A 414 13.16 -1.13 17.17
N LEU A 415 13.53 -2.41 17.28
CA LEU A 415 12.97 -3.31 18.29
C LEU A 415 13.63 -3.15 19.66
N ASN A 416 14.88 -2.66 19.70
CA ASN A 416 15.68 -2.39 20.90
C ASN A 416 15.61 -3.55 21.90
N LEU A 417 16.14 -4.72 21.50
CA LEU A 417 15.97 -5.95 22.27
C LEU A 417 16.79 -5.97 23.59
N ASP A 418 17.73 -5.05 23.75
CA ASP A 418 18.68 -4.97 24.88
C ASP A 418 19.49 -6.27 24.98
N PHE A 419 20.17 -6.63 23.90
CA PHE A 419 20.87 -7.91 23.81
C PHE A 419 22.06 -7.94 24.80
N PRO A 420 22.21 -8.98 25.64
CA PRO A 420 23.11 -8.91 26.81
C PRO A 420 24.58 -9.21 26.50
N THR A 421 24.97 -9.32 25.23
CA THR A 421 26.34 -9.70 24.84
C THR A 421 26.69 -9.19 23.46
N ASP A 422 27.97 -8.87 23.25
CA ASP A 422 28.58 -8.61 21.95
C ASP A 422 29.55 -9.73 21.53
N ASP A 423 29.50 -10.91 22.19
CA ASP A 423 30.40 -12.03 21.87
C ASP A 423 30.21 -12.45 20.39
N PRO A 424 31.26 -12.36 19.55
CA PRO A 424 31.16 -12.68 18.12
C PRO A 424 30.89 -14.18 17.85
N ALA A 425 31.02 -15.05 18.85
CA ALA A 425 30.58 -16.44 18.74
C ALA A 425 29.07 -16.61 18.90
N VAL A 426 28.37 -15.60 19.44
CA VAL A 426 26.91 -15.61 19.59
C VAL A 426 26.25 -15.05 18.34
N SER A 427 25.33 -15.82 17.78
CA SER A 427 24.55 -15.44 16.60
C SER A 427 23.07 -15.79 16.78
N LEU A 428 22.22 -15.09 16.04
CA LEU A 428 20.77 -15.32 16.01
C LEU A 428 20.38 -15.72 14.60
N LYS A 429 19.97 -16.97 14.42
CA LYS A 429 19.36 -17.40 13.16
C LYS A 429 17.86 -17.17 13.23
N VAL A 430 17.29 -16.57 12.20
CA VAL A 430 15.82 -16.51 12.07
C VAL A 430 15.28 -17.93 11.90
N SER A 431 14.43 -18.36 12.82
CA SER A 431 13.80 -19.70 12.82
C SER A 431 12.30 -19.65 12.54
N GLY A 432 11.67 -18.48 12.70
CA GLY A 432 10.31 -18.19 12.24
C GLY A 432 10.21 -16.75 11.75
N TYR A 433 9.95 -16.57 10.46
CA TYR A 433 9.79 -15.25 9.85
C TYR A 433 8.35 -14.73 10.07
N PRO A 434 8.13 -13.42 10.31
CA PRO A 434 6.78 -12.89 10.48
C PRO A 434 5.93 -13.14 9.22
N ALA A 435 4.66 -13.51 9.41
CA ALA A 435 3.73 -13.76 8.30
C ALA A 435 3.47 -12.51 7.44
N THR A 436 3.57 -11.32 8.03
CA THR A 436 3.41 -10.01 7.40
C THR A 436 4.45 -9.03 7.91
N GLY A 437 4.84 -8.05 7.08
CA GLY A 437 5.86 -7.06 7.38
C GLY A 437 7.27 -7.57 7.12
N THR A 438 8.25 -6.73 7.40
CA THR A 438 9.67 -7.04 7.12
C THR A 438 10.54 -6.84 8.34
N LEU A 439 11.54 -7.71 8.48
CA LEU A 439 12.66 -7.51 9.37
C LEU A 439 13.82 -6.91 8.59
N SER A 440 14.47 -5.90 9.16
CA SER A 440 15.61 -5.26 8.52
C SER A 440 16.66 -4.78 9.52
N LEU A 441 17.88 -4.64 9.05
CA LEU A 441 18.95 -3.85 9.63
C LEU A 441 19.08 -2.55 8.81
N PRO A 442 19.79 -1.51 9.28
CA PRO A 442 20.00 -0.27 8.54
C PRO A 442 20.44 -0.48 7.09
N ASP A 443 21.31 -1.47 6.88
CA ASP A 443 21.97 -1.76 5.61
C ASP A 443 21.33 -2.86 4.76
N ARG A 444 20.47 -3.72 5.33
CA ARG A 444 19.85 -4.84 4.60
C ARG A 444 18.50 -5.28 5.15
N THR A 445 17.64 -5.78 4.26
CA THR A 445 16.43 -6.52 4.63
C THR A 445 16.80 -7.98 4.93
N LEU A 446 16.19 -8.56 5.96
CA LEU A 446 16.43 -9.95 6.35
C LEU A 446 15.47 -10.89 5.62
N SER A 447 15.98 -12.04 5.19
CA SER A 447 15.21 -13.15 4.64
C SER A 447 14.84 -14.16 5.73
N PRO A 448 13.94 -15.12 5.46
CA PRO A 448 13.63 -16.23 6.38
C PRO A 448 14.83 -17.09 6.78
N GLN A 449 15.95 -17.03 6.06
CA GLN A 449 17.16 -17.81 6.34
C GLN A 449 18.25 -16.98 7.01
N SER A 450 18.05 -15.66 7.16
CA SER A 450 19.09 -14.76 7.62
C SER A 450 19.57 -15.05 9.04
N SER A 451 20.85 -14.76 9.26
CA SER A 451 21.48 -14.79 10.57
C SER A 451 22.03 -13.41 10.94
N LEU A 452 21.99 -13.08 12.22
CA LEU A 452 22.55 -11.86 12.79
C LEU A 452 23.67 -12.21 13.74
N LEU A 453 24.72 -11.39 13.75
CA LEU A 453 25.71 -11.39 14.81
C LEU A 453 25.15 -10.65 16.04
N ALA A 454 25.69 -10.96 17.23
CA ALA A 454 25.26 -10.33 18.48
C ALA A 454 25.24 -8.78 18.42
N GLY A 455 26.28 -8.17 17.86
CA GLY A 455 26.37 -6.70 17.71
C GLY A 455 25.43 -6.08 16.68
N GLU A 456 24.69 -6.88 15.91
CA GLU A 456 23.68 -6.37 14.96
C GLU A 456 22.27 -6.35 15.57
N VAL A 457 22.05 -7.06 16.68
CA VAL A 457 20.71 -7.30 17.24
C VAL A 457 20.02 -6.02 17.67
N ASP A 458 20.76 -5.08 18.27
CA ASP A 458 20.21 -3.80 18.72
C ASP A 458 19.81 -2.87 17.55
N HIS A 459 20.27 -3.18 16.34
CA HIS A 459 19.88 -2.49 15.12
C HIS A 459 18.72 -3.17 14.38
N LEU A 460 18.17 -4.26 14.91
CA LEU A 460 17.04 -4.96 14.30
C LEU A 460 15.78 -4.09 14.33
N ARG A 461 15.15 -3.97 13.17
CA ARG A 461 13.93 -3.19 12.95
C ARG A 461 12.82 -4.09 12.40
N TYR A 462 11.59 -3.69 12.67
CA TYR A 462 10.41 -4.27 12.05
C TYR A 462 9.55 -3.17 11.41
N GLU A 463 9.14 -3.38 10.17
CA GLU A 463 8.14 -2.56 9.49
C GLU A 463 6.87 -3.40 9.30
N PRO A 464 5.74 -3.04 9.95
CA PRO A 464 4.47 -3.71 9.71
C PRO A 464 3.98 -3.48 8.27
N GLN A 465 3.49 -4.54 7.64
CA GLN A 465 2.84 -4.43 6.33
C GLN A 465 1.55 -3.60 6.43
N ILE A 466 1.30 -2.77 5.41
CA ILE A 466 0.02 -2.06 5.29
C ILE A 466 -1.14 -3.06 5.27
N GLY A 467 -2.20 -2.79 6.05
CA GLY A 467 -3.35 -3.68 6.20
C GLY A 467 -3.15 -4.83 7.20
N ALA A 468 -1.97 -4.97 7.83
CA ALA A 468 -1.75 -5.95 8.89
C ALA A 468 -2.40 -5.50 10.21
N GLY A 469 -3.16 -6.40 10.84
CA GLY A 469 -3.73 -6.17 12.18
C GLY A 469 -3.65 -7.38 13.12
N ALA A 470 -3.23 -8.53 12.61
CA ALA A 470 -3.00 -9.72 13.43
C ALA A 470 -1.58 -9.69 14.01
N PRO A 471 -1.40 -10.02 15.31
CA PRO A 471 -0.07 -10.16 15.86
C PRO A 471 0.74 -11.24 15.14
N VAL A 472 2.02 -10.95 14.91
CA VAL A 472 2.98 -11.87 14.32
C VAL A 472 3.93 -12.39 15.39
N VAL A 473 4.45 -13.60 15.16
CA VAL A 473 5.49 -14.21 16.00
C VAL A 473 6.75 -14.31 15.17
N VAL A 474 7.85 -13.80 15.73
CA VAL A 474 9.19 -13.95 15.16
C VAL A 474 9.94 -14.95 16.03
N GLY A 475 10.48 -15.98 15.40
CA GLY A 475 11.30 -17.01 16.04
C GLY A 475 12.77 -16.80 15.75
N PHE A 476 13.61 -16.96 16.77
CA PHE A 476 15.06 -16.98 16.66
C PHE A 476 15.62 -18.27 17.26
N GLU A 477 16.70 -18.76 16.67
CA GLU A 477 17.58 -19.74 17.28
C GLU A 477 18.89 -19.05 17.63
N ILE A 478 19.14 -18.85 18.93
CA ILE A 478 20.36 -18.23 19.46
C ILE A 478 21.41 -19.32 19.59
N ARG A 479 22.58 -19.10 19.01
CA ARG A 479 23.66 -20.10 18.89
C ARG A 479 24.96 -19.52 19.43
N ALA A 480 25.75 -20.32 20.16
CA ALA A 480 27.08 -19.93 20.61
C ALA A 480 28.20 -20.87 20.11
N ASP A 481 27.85 -22.13 19.83
CA ASP A 481 28.69 -23.12 19.13
C ASP A 481 27.80 -24.19 18.47
N SER A 482 28.40 -25.18 17.81
CA SER A 482 27.69 -26.25 17.10
C SER A 482 26.88 -27.19 18.00
N SER A 483 26.98 -27.06 19.33
CA SER A 483 26.34 -27.93 20.31
C SER A 483 25.37 -27.21 21.26
N SER A 484 25.41 -25.87 21.31
CA SER A 484 24.61 -25.05 22.21
C SER A 484 23.73 -24.07 21.43
N SER A 485 22.43 -24.36 21.39
CA SER A 485 21.41 -23.44 20.89
C SER A 485 20.22 -23.32 21.83
N LYS A 486 19.57 -22.15 21.81
CA LYS A 486 18.35 -21.88 22.57
C LYS A 486 17.33 -21.19 21.66
N PRO A 487 16.12 -21.75 21.50
CA PRO A 487 15.06 -21.05 20.78
C PRO A 487 14.52 -19.90 21.62
N ALA A 488 14.08 -18.84 20.96
CA ALA A 488 13.36 -17.73 21.56
C ALA A 488 12.30 -17.21 20.59
N THR A 489 11.19 -16.70 21.11
CA THR A 489 10.13 -16.12 20.28
C THR A 489 9.70 -14.77 20.81
N MET A 490 9.47 -13.83 19.91
CA MET A 490 8.94 -12.50 20.23
C MET A 490 7.60 -12.29 19.52
N LYS A 491 6.66 -11.65 20.22
CA LYS A 491 5.37 -11.26 19.67
C LYS A 491 5.34 -9.77 19.34
N ILE A 492 4.99 -9.46 18.09
CA ILE A 492 4.81 -8.09 17.61
C ILE A 492 3.35 -7.92 17.20
N SER A 493 2.70 -6.84 17.64
CA SER A 493 1.35 -6.49 17.23
C SER A 493 1.39 -5.26 16.33
N PRO A 494 1.07 -5.38 15.03
CA PRO A 494 0.74 -4.24 14.20
C PRO A 494 -0.46 -3.49 14.78
N THR A 495 -0.40 -2.17 14.85
CA THR A 495 -1.49 -1.31 15.30
C THR A 495 -1.81 -0.22 14.29
N VAL A 496 -3.01 0.34 14.39
CA VAL A 496 -3.41 1.53 13.63
C VAL A 496 -3.35 2.72 14.59
N ASP A 497 -2.76 3.83 14.16
CA ASP A 497 -2.70 5.02 15.01
C ASP A 497 -4.09 5.63 15.19
N ALA A 498 -4.32 6.27 16.35
CA ALA A 498 -5.59 6.92 16.64
C ALA A 498 -5.91 8.02 15.62
N CYS A 499 -4.91 8.73 15.09
CA CYS A 499 -5.13 9.74 14.05
C CYS A 499 -5.68 9.14 12.76
N ASP A 500 -5.12 8.01 12.30
CA ASP A 500 -5.58 7.32 11.08
C ASP A 500 -7.08 6.98 11.22
N THR A 501 -7.49 6.40 12.35
CA THR A 501 -8.92 6.04 12.58
C THR A 501 -9.84 7.26 12.76
N ALA A 502 -9.32 8.38 13.26
CA ALA A 502 -10.12 9.56 13.58
C ALA A 502 -10.26 10.54 12.39
N ALA A 503 -9.30 10.52 11.46
CA ALA A 503 -9.20 11.50 10.39
C ALA A 503 -8.54 10.99 9.10
N GLY A 504 -8.44 9.68 8.86
CA GLY A 504 -8.03 9.13 7.56
C GLY A 504 -9.04 9.44 6.44
N GLU A 505 -8.58 9.57 5.19
CA GLU A 505 -9.40 9.90 4.01
C GLU A 505 -9.63 8.68 3.10
N PRO A 506 -10.87 8.44 2.62
CA PRO A 506 -11.13 7.43 1.61
C PRO A 506 -10.27 7.55 0.36
N LEU A 507 -9.77 6.41 -0.12
CA LEU A 507 -8.91 6.30 -1.31
C LEU A 507 -7.62 7.14 -1.22
N ASP A 508 -7.15 7.51 -0.04
CA ASP A 508 -5.83 8.09 0.12
C ASP A 508 -4.76 7.06 -0.29
N LEU A 509 -3.88 7.45 -1.23
CA LEU A 509 -2.79 6.61 -1.71
C LEU A 509 -1.71 6.37 -0.65
N GLN A 510 -1.71 7.16 0.42
CA GLN A 510 -0.78 7.06 1.54
C GLN A 510 -1.50 6.74 2.85
N GLY A 511 -2.81 6.46 2.79
CA GLY A 511 -3.62 6.08 3.93
C GLY A 511 -3.45 4.60 4.29
N VAL A 512 -3.66 4.29 5.57
CA VAL A 512 -3.53 2.91 6.10
C VAL A 512 -4.86 2.34 6.61
N VAL A 513 -5.95 3.09 6.44
CA VAL A 513 -7.31 2.72 6.83
C VAL A 513 -8.30 3.08 5.70
N PRO A 514 -9.55 2.54 5.72
CA PRO A 514 -10.59 2.93 4.77
C PRO A 514 -10.92 4.43 4.77
N GLY A 515 -10.68 5.12 5.88
CA GLY A 515 -10.95 6.56 6.05
C GLY A 515 -12.38 6.86 6.47
N LEU A 516 -12.62 8.14 6.79
CA LEU A 516 -13.90 8.70 7.21
C LEU A 516 -14.31 9.83 6.27
N LEU A 517 -15.60 9.94 5.98
CA LEU A 517 -16.16 11.12 5.32
C LEU A 517 -16.02 12.34 6.25
N PRO A 518 -15.97 13.56 5.69
CA PRO A 518 -15.82 14.76 6.51
C PRO A 518 -16.89 14.92 7.61
N ASN A 519 -18.12 14.42 7.40
CA ASN A 519 -19.22 14.46 8.38
C ASN A 519 -19.08 13.42 9.51
N GLU A 520 -18.17 12.45 9.39
CA GLU A 520 -17.92 11.39 10.38
C GLU A 520 -16.75 11.74 11.32
N ILE A 521 -15.93 12.73 10.97
CA ILE A 521 -14.81 13.19 11.81
C ILE A 521 -15.35 13.83 13.10
N GLY A 522 -15.01 13.20 14.22
CA GLY A 522 -15.43 13.58 15.57
C GLY A 522 -14.51 14.61 16.24
N ALA A 523 -14.98 15.21 17.34
CA ALA A 523 -14.29 16.30 18.04
C ALA A 523 -12.92 15.92 18.64
N GLY A 524 -12.66 14.63 18.90
CA GLY A 524 -11.39 14.13 19.42
C GLY A 524 -10.26 14.03 18.37
N ALA A 525 -10.58 14.17 17.09
CA ALA A 525 -9.63 13.91 16.01
C ALA A 525 -8.41 14.86 16.02
N VAL A 526 -8.61 16.14 16.34
CA VAL A 526 -7.52 17.13 16.39
C VAL A 526 -6.47 16.71 17.42
N ALA A 527 -6.88 16.34 18.63
CA ALA A 527 -5.95 15.94 19.69
C ALA A 527 -5.20 14.64 19.36
N ALA A 528 -5.89 13.67 18.75
CA ALA A 528 -5.25 12.42 18.30
C ALA A 528 -4.17 12.71 17.23
N CYS A 529 -4.49 13.55 16.25
CA CYS A 529 -3.57 13.88 15.17
C CYS A 529 -2.42 14.81 15.59
N GLU A 530 -2.64 15.73 16.52
CA GLU A 530 -1.53 16.50 17.13
C GLU A 530 -0.54 15.59 17.86
N ALA A 531 -1.04 14.56 18.57
CA ALA A 531 -0.19 13.57 19.22
C ALA A 531 0.60 12.73 18.21
N ALA A 532 -0.04 12.28 17.12
CA ALA A 532 0.62 11.52 16.05
C ALA A 532 1.70 12.34 15.34
N VAL A 533 1.44 13.60 14.97
CA VAL A 533 2.43 14.49 14.36
C VAL A 533 3.61 14.77 15.29
N LYS A 534 3.37 14.86 16.60
CA LYS A 534 4.44 15.04 17.59
C LYS A 534 5.34 13.81 17.70
N THR A 535 4.76 12.61 17.71
CA THR A 535 5.50 11.35 17.81
C THR A 535 6.22 11.01 16.51
N TYR A 536 5.59 11.29 15.37
CA TYR A 536 6.08 10.94 14.03
C TYR A 536 6.16 12.17 13.12
N PRO A 537 7.09 13.10 13.39
CA PRO A 537 7.20 14.37 12.67
C PRO A 537 7.68 14.23 11.21
N ASP A 538 7.97 13.04 10.71
CA ASP A 538 8.31 12.85 9.30
C ASP A 538 7.22 12.16 8.48
N VAL A 539 6.19 11.64 9.16
CA VAL A 539 5.04 11.03 8.51
C VAL A 539 4.13 12.13 7.95
N ALA A 540 4.10 12.26 6.62
CA ALA A 540 3.32 13.29 5.93
C ALA A 540 1.80 13.10 6.10
N ARG A 541 1.32 11.84 6.16
CA ARG A 541 -0.12 11.54 6.30
C ARG A 541 -0.72 12.11 7.59
N PHE A 542 -0.05 12.01 8.73
CA PHE A 542 -0.59 12.51 10.00
C PHE A 542 -0.79 14.02 9.99
N ARG A 543 0.01 14.76 9.21
CA ARG A 543 -0.21 16.19 9.00
C ARG A 543 -1.41 16.48 8.11
N TYR A 544 -1.59 15.67 7.07
CA TYR A 544 -2.77 15.77 6.21
C TYR A 544 -4.05 15.47 7.02
N GLU A 545 -4.05 14.39 7.79
CA GLU A 545 -5.15 14.00 8.67
C GLU A 545 -5.41 15.04 9.76
N LEU A 546 -4.36 15.64 10.35
CA LEU A 546 -4.52 16.81 11.21
C LEU A 546 -5.20 17.97 10.49
N GLY A 547 -4.81 18.24 9.24
CA GLY A 547 -5.47 19.22 8.38
C GLY A 547 -6.97 18.94 8.21
N ARG A 548 -7.34 17.69 7.94
CA ARG A 548 -8.75 17.27 7.85
C ARG A 548 -9.49 17.44 9.17
N ALA A 549 -8.89 17.05 10.28
CA ALA A 549 -9.46 17.22 11.61
C ALA A 549 -9.69 18.70 11.96
N LEU A 550 -8.75 19.57 11.59
CA LEU A 550 -8.85 21.01 11.78
C LEU A 550 -9.93 21.65 10.89
N LEU A 551 -10.06 21.22 9.62
CA LEU A 551 -11.19 21.62 8.76
C LEU A 551 -12.52 21.23 9.38
N ALA A 552 -12.65 19.97 9.83
CA ALA A 552 -13.85 19.46 10.48
C ALA A 552 -14.19 20.18 11.80
N ALA A 553 -13.20 20.80 12.45
CA ALA A 553 -13.32 21.65 13.64
C ALA A 553 -13.51 23.15 13.32
N GLY A 554 -13.57 23.53 12.04
CA GLY A 554 -13.71 24.93 11.59
C GLY A 554 -12.45 25.79 11.71
N LYS A 555 -11.30 25.20 12.03
CA LYS A 555 -10.00 25.88 12.19
C LYS A 555 -9.26 26.01 10.85
N VAL A 556 -9.87 26.70 9.90
CA VAL A 556 -9.45 26.71 8.48
C VAL A 556 -8.00 27.19 8.27
N ALA A 557 -7.54 28.20 9.00
CA ALA A 557 -6.17 28.72 8.83
C ALA A 557 -5.08 27.74 9.31
N GLU A 558 -5.29 27.12 10.48
CA GLU A 558 -4.43 26.07 11.01
C GLU A 558 -4.44 24.85 10.08
N ALA A 559 -5.63 24.45 9.61
CA ALA A 559 -5.79 23.34 8.69
C ALA A 559 -4.99 23.52 7.40
N LYS A 560 -5.13 24.70 6.77
CA LYS A 560 -4.38 25.03 5.54
C LYS A 560 -2.87 24.89 5.75
N THR A 561 -2.36 25.32 6.90
CA THR A 561 -0.94 25.24 7.24
C THR A 561 -0.48 23.78 7.36
N ALA A 562 -1.26 22.93 8.05
CA ALA A 562 -0.98 21.51 8.18
C ALA A 562 -1.01 20.78 6.81
N ILE A 563 -1.98 21.11 5.95
CA ILE A 563 -2.10 20.56 4.60
C ILE A 563 -0.93 21.01 3.70
N GLU A 564 -0.52 22.27 3.78
CA GLU A 564 0.66 22.76 3.06
C GLU A 564 1.95 22.05 3.50
N ASP A 565 2.10 21.78 4.80
CA ASP A 565 3.24 21.04 5.34
C ASP A 565 3.23 19.57 4.89
N ALA A 566 2.07 18.92 4.91
CA ALA A 566 1.89 17.58 4.36
C ALA A 566 2.25 17.51 2.88
N ALA A 567 1.78 18.46 2.07
CA ALA A 567 2.08 18.54 0.64
C ALA A 567 3.57 18.76 0.37
N LYS A 568 4.25 19.62 1.15
CA LYS A 568 5.71 19.81 1.08
C LYS A 568 6.49 18.55 1.40
N LYS A 569 5.98 17.73 2.33
CA LYS A 569 6.51 16.39 2.67
C LYS A 569 6.06 15.29 1.68
N GLY A 570 5.45 15.66 0.55
CA GLY A 570 5.14 14.76 -0.55
C GLY A 570 3.76 14.12 -0.51
N HIS A 571 2.89 14.49 0.45
CA HIS A 571 1.54 13.93 0.54
C HIS A 571 0.69 14.29 -0.69
N VAL A 572 0.26 13.29 -1.46
CA VAL A 572 -0.40 13.49 -2.76
C VAL A 572 -1.80 14.10 -2.59
N ARG A 573 -2.63 13.50 -1.72
CA ARG A 573 -3.99 13.96 -1.45
C ARG A 573 -4.03 15.38 -0.86
N ALA A 574 -2.98 15.80 -0.14
CA ALA A 574 -2.89 17.17 0.38
C ALA A 574 -2.80 18.21 -0.75
N VAL A 575 -2.14 17.88 -1.85
CA VAL A 575 -2.08 18.76 -3.04
C VAL A 575 -3.47 18.95 -3.65
N PHE A 576 -4.26 17.87 -3.73
CA PHE A 576 -5.67 17.95 -4.14
C PHE A 576 -6.47 18.84 -3.20
N GLU A 577 -6.33 18.66 -1.88
CA GLU A 577 -7.07 19.42 -0.87
C GLU A 577 -6.80 20.92 -0.98
N LEU A 578 -5.53 21.32 -1.20
CA LEU A 578 -5.20 22.73 -1.47
C LEU A 578 -5.92 23.24 -2.73
N GLY A 579 -6.04 22.41 -3.77
CA GLY A 579 -6.83 22.72 -4.97
C GLY A 579 -8.31 22.95 -4.64
N TYR A 580 -8.87 22.11 -3.77
CA TYR A 580 -10.24 22.23 -3.31
C TYR A 580 -10.49 23.52 -2.52
N LEU A 581 -9.59 23.88 -1.60
CA LEU A 581 -9.66 25.15 -0.87
C LEU A 581 -9.65 26.37 -1.81
N ASN A 582 -8.80 26.36 -2.86
CA ASN A 582 -8.75 27.42 -3.88
C ASN A 582 -10.01 27.46 -4.76
N ALA A 583 -10.57 26.30 -5.12
CA ALA A 583 -11.77 26.24 -5.96
C ALA A 583 -13.03 26.72 -5.24
N THR A 584 -13.11 26.47 -3.92
CA THR A 584 -14.26 26.81 -3.07
C THR A 584 -14.13 28.17 -2.41
N GLY A 585 -12.91 28.71 -2.28
CA GLY A 585 -12.64 29.93 -1.51
C GLY A 585 -12.64 29.68 0.00
N THR A 586 -12.38 28.45 0.44
CA THR A 586 -12.33 28.10 1.86
C THR A 586 -11.03 28.61 2.48
N GLY A 587 -11.11 29.70 3.25
CA GLY A 587 -9.94 30.34 3.85
C GLY A 587 -9.04 31.09 2.84
N THR A 588 -9.50 31.30 1.62
CA THR A 588 -8.78 32.03 0.56
C THR A 588 -9.75 32.62 -0.48
N ALA A 589 -9.26 33.44 -1.40
CA ALA A 589 -10.07 33.89 -2.54
C ALA A 589 -10.24 32.75 -3.55
N ILE A 590 -11.38 32.71 -4.25
CA ILE A 590 -11.60 31.71 -5.29
C ILE A 590 -10.59 31.93 -6.42
N ASP A 591 -9.73 30.94 -6.66
CA ASP A 591 -8.79 30.89 -7.79
C ASP A 591 -8.89 29.52 -8.49
N ARG A 592 -9.67 29.48 -9.57
CA ARG A 592 -9.88 28.26 -10.36
C ARG A 592 -8.64 27.86 -11.17
N THR A 593 -7.81 28.81 -11.56
CA THR A 593 -6.60 28.52 -12.35
C THR A 593 -5.59 27.80 -11.46
N GLN A 594 -5.36 28.32 -10.25
CA GLN A 594 -4.51 27.67 -9.27
C GLN A 594 -5.07 26.32 -8.83
N ALA A 595 -6.39 26.22 -8.60
CA ALA A 595 -7.03 24.95 -8.28
C ALA A 595 -6.80 23.89 -9.36
N ASN A 596 -6.99 24.23 -10.64
CA ASN A 596 -6.77 23.31 -11.75
C ASN A 596 -5.30 22.87 -11.88
N ALA A 597 -4.34 23.75 -11.58
CA ALA A 597 -2.92 23.36 -11.54
C ALA A 597 -2.64 22.32 -10.45
N LEU A 598 -3.24 22.48 -9.26
CA LEU A 598 -3.12 21.56 -8.14
C LEU A 598 -3.83 20.23 -8.42
N TYR A 599 -5.04 20.26 -8.98
CA TYR A 599 -5.76 19.04 -9.40
C TYR A 599 -4.98 18.25 -10.44
N LYS A 600 -4.39 18.93 -11.44
CA LYS A 600 -3.52 18.29 -12.42
C LYS A 600 -2.30 17.65 -11.73
N ALA A 601 -1.64 18.36 -10.83
CA ALA A 601 -0.45 17.84 -10.12
C ALA A 601 -0.77 16.61 -9.27
N ALA A 602 -1.94 16.59 -8.60
CA ALA A 602 -2.42 15.42 -7.88
C ALA A 602 -2.77 14.27 -8.84
N ALA A 603 -3.50 14.54 -9.92
CA ALA A 603 -3.87 13.55 -10.93
C ALA A 603 -2.65 12.89 -11.59
N ASP A 604 -1.61 13.67 -11.92
CA ASP A 604 -0.36 13.18 -12.50
C ASP A 604 0.40 12.24 -11.53
N LYS A 605 0.15 12.34 -10.23
CA LYS A 605 0.67 11.42 -9.19
C LYS A 605 -0.23 10.23 -8.89
N GLY A 606 -1.36 10.08 -9.59
CA GLY A 606 -2.27 8.95 -9.42
C GLY A 606 -3.49 9.23 -8.54
N ASP A 607 -3.70 10.47 -8.08
CA ASP A 607 -4.73 10.79 -7.10
C ASP A 607 -6.16 10.69 -7.66
N PRO A 608 -7.05 9.83 -7.14
CA PRO A 608 -8.38 9.64 -7.75
C PRO A 608 -9.31 10.87 -7.63
N TYR A 609 -9.23 11.67 -6.57
CA TYR A 609 -10.04 12.90 -6.50
C TYR A 609 -9.44 14.00 -7.40
N GLY A 610 -8.11 14.10 -7.47
CA GLY A 610 -7.39 14.94 -8.42
C GLY A 610 -7.76 14.61 -9.86
N MET A 611 -7.75 13.33 -10.23
CA MET A 611 -8.22 12.85 -11.54
C MET A 611 -9.68 13.22 -11.78
N THR A 612 -10.55 13.10 -10.79
CA THR A 612 -11.97 13.45 -10.93
C THR A 612 -12.15 14.95 -11.16
N SER A 613 -11.57 15.79 -10.31
CA SER A 613 -11.70 17.26 -10.42
C SER A 613 -11.03 17.80 -11.67
N TRP A 614 -9.84 17.29 -12.02
CA TRP A 614 -9.15 17.67 -13.26
C TRP A 614 -9.89 17.17 -14.50
N GLY A 615 -10.39 15.93 -14.45
CA GLY A 615 -11.21 15.33 -15.50
C GLY A 615 -12.48 16.13 -15.76
N ARG A 616 -13.18 16.53 -14.69
CA ARG A 616 -14.37 17.39 -14.76
C ARG A 616 -14.04 18.77 -15.35
N ALA A 617 -12.91 19.37 -14.96
CA ALA A 617 -12.48 20.66 -15.50
C ALA A 617 -12.20 20.58 -17.01
N LEU A 618 -11.46 19.57 -17.46
CA LEU A 618 -11.18 19.33 -18.88
C LEU A 618 -12.43 18.98 -19.68
N PHE A 619 -13.30 18.12 -19.15
CA PHE A 619 -14.51 17.68 -19.84
C PHE A 619 -15.48 18.84 -20.10
N ASN A 620 -15.61 19.76 -19.14
CA ASN A 620 -16.55 20.88 -19.22
C ASN A 620 -15.91 22.21 -19.66
N GLY A 621 -14.58 22.32 -19.69
CA GLY A 621 -13.87 23.57 -19.97
C GLY A 621 -13.92 24.57 -18.81
N TYR A 622 -13.95 24.11 -17.55
CA TYR A 622 -14.05 24.99 -16.39
C TYR A 622 -12.69 25.59 -16.03
N GLY A 623 -12.44 26.82 -16.47
CA GLY A 623 -11.18 27.53 -16.21
C GLY A 623 -9.98 26.97 -16.99
N VAL A 624 -10.22 26.12 -18.00
CA VAL A 624 -9.23 25.56 -18.91
C VAL A 624 -9.84 25.32 -20.29
N ASN A 625 -8.99 25.14 -21.31
CA ASN A 625 -9.45 24.69 -22.62
C ASN A 625 -10.08 23.29 -22.51
N ARG A 626 -11.26 23.13 -23.10
CA ARG A 626 -12.00 21.87 -23.06
C ARG A 626 -11.25 20.78 -23.85
N ASP A 627 -11.06 19.63 -23.21
CA ASP A 627 -10.54 18.40 -23.78
C ASP A 627 -11.42 17.24 -23.28
N THR A 628 -12.52 16.97 -24.00
CA THR A 628 -13.51 15.97 -23.61
C THR A 628 -12.90 14.58 -23.49
N ALA A 629 -12.04 14.19 -24.43
CA ALA A 629 -11.49 12.84 -24.50
C ALA A 629 -10.53 12.55 -23.34
N LYS A 630 -9.71 13.52 -22.96
CA LYS A 630 -8.84 13.42 -21.78
C LYS A 630 -9.63 13.53 -20.48
N GLY A 631 -10.63 14.41 -20.44
CA GLY A 631 -11.51 14.54 -19.27
C GLY A 631 -12.26 13.24 -18.95
N LEU A 632 -12.81 12.59 -19.98
CA LEU A 632 -13.48 11.30 -19.86
C LEU A 632 -12.53 10.18 -19.39
N ASP A 633 -11.31 10.14 -19.94
CA ASP A 633 -10.29 9.13 -19.55
C ASP A 633 -9.93 9.23 -18.06
N LEU A 634 -9.71 10.45 -17.56
CA LEU A 634 -9.41 10.67 -16.15
C LEU A 634 -10.57 10.25 -15.23
N LEU A 635 -11.82 10.52 -15.64
CA LEU A 635 -13.00 10.08 -14.89
C LEU A 635 -13.11 8.55 -14.86
N LEU A 636 -12.87 7.87 -16.00
CA LEU A 636 -12.87 6.41 -16.08
C LEU A 636 -11.77 5.79 -15.20
N LYS A 637 -10.56 6.37 -15.20
CA LYS A 637 -9.46 5.94 -14.33
C LYS A 637 -9.80 6.11 -12.85
N ALA A 638 -10.32 7.27 -12.45
CA ALA A 638 -10.77 7.49 -11.08
C ALA A 638 -11.86 6.50 -10.65
N ALA A 639 -12.83 6.21 -11.53
CA ALA A 639 -13.87 5.22 -11.27
C ALA A 639 -13.29 3.79 -11.16
N ALA A 640 -12.30 3.43 -11.98
CA ALA A 640 -11.60 2.15 -11.91
C ALA A 640 -10.78 1.97 -10.62
N MET A 641 -10.47 3.06 -9.92
CA MET A 641 -9.87 3.10 -8.57
C MET A 641 -10.92 3.13 -7.45
N GLY A 642 -12.21 2.99 -7.78
CA GLY A 642 -13.31 2.96 -6.82
C GLY A 642 -13.89 4.33 -6.45
N HIS A 643 -13.51 5.43 -7.11
CA HIS A 643 -14.02 6.77 -6.80
C HIS A 643 -15.50 6.95 -7.19
N THR A 644 -16.39 6.97 -6.21
CA THR A 644 -17.85 6.91 -6.46
C THR A 644 -18.40 8.20 -7.07
N TYR A 645 -17.85 9.37 -6.76
CA TYR A 645 -18.25 10.61 -7.45
C TYR A 645 -17.87 10.62 -8.93
N ALA A 646 -16.79 9.94 -9.32
CA ALA A 646 -16.45 9.79 -10.74
C ALA A 646 -17.44 8.84 -11.43
N MET A 647 -17.86 7.76 -10.76
CA MET A 647 -18.93 6.88 -11.26
C MET A 647 -20.24 7.64 -11.46
N ASN A 648 -20.62 8.51 -10.51
CA ASN A 648 -21.79 9.36 -10.60
C ASN A 648 -21.70 10.37 -11.75
N ASP A 649 -20.54 11.01 -11.93
CA ASP A 649 -20.28 11.92 -13.05
C ASP A 649 -20.37 11.19 -14.41
N LEU A 650 -19.77 10.01 -14.52
CA LEU A 650 -19.84 9.16 -15.71
C LEU A 650 -21.28 8.73 -15.99
N ALA A 651 -22.03 8.32 -14.97
CA ALA A 651 -23.43 7.97 -15.11
C ALA A 651 -24.26 9.15 -15.62
N ALA A 652 -24.04 10.36 -15.12
CA ALA A 652 -24.70 11.56 -15.62
C ALA A 652 -24.31 11.83 -17.09
N ILE A 653 -23.03 11.75 -17.43
CA ILE A 653 -22.53 11.94 -18.81
C ILE A 653 -23.18 10.93 -19.77
N PHE A 654 -23.24 9.65 -19.41
CA PHE A 654 -23.83 8.62 -20.27
C PHE A 654 -25.37 8.64 -20.26
N THR A 655 -26.01 9.16 -19.22
CA THR A 655 -27.47 9.37 -19.25
C THR A 655 -27.85 10.48 -20.21
N GLU A 656 -27.12 11.61 -20.17
CA GLU A 656 -27.45 12.82 -20.92
C GLU A 656 -26.91 12.79 -22.36
N GLY A 657 -25.72 12.25 -22.58
CA GLY A 657 -24.97 12.38 -23.82
C GLY A 657 -24.57 13.84 -24.09
N ARG A 658 -23.34 14.24 -23.73
CA ARG A 658 -22.89 15.63 -23.88
C ARG A 658 -21.42 15.77 -24.22
N ASN A 659 -21.05 16.94 -24.72
CA ASN A 659 -19.68 17.31 -25.12
C ASN A 659 -19.03 16.37 -26.15
N GLY A 660 -19.83 15.67 -26.96
CA GLY A 660 -19.35 14.71 -27.98
C GLY A 660 -19.39 13.24 -27.54
N VAL A 661 -19.75 12.96 -26.29
CA VAL A 661 -20.01 11.59 -25.80
C VAL A 661 -21.48 11.24 -26.03
N PRO A 662 -21.80 10.12 -26.71
CA PRO A 662 -23.19 9.71 -26.92
C PRO A 662 -23.85 9.26 -25.61
N ALA A 663 -25.18 9.42 -25.54
CA ALA A 663 -25.95 8.85 -24.44
C ALA A 663 -25.97 7.32 -24.53
N ASP A 664 -25.71 6.66 -23.42
CA ASP A 664 -25.87 5.22 -23.18
C ASP A 664 -26.38 5.00 -21.73
N PRO A 665 -27.71 5.02 -21.53
CA PRO A 665 -28.29 4.80 -20.21
C PRO A 665 -27.95 3.45 -19.59
N ALA A 666 -27.70 2.40 -20.40
CA ALA A 666 -27.33 1.09 -19.87
C ALA A 666 -25.91 1.10 -19.28
N ARG A 667 -24.99 1.82 -19.94
CA ARG A 667 -23.66 2.10 -19.39
C ARG A 667 -23.73 2.96 -18.14
N ALA A 668 -24.60 3.97 -18.10
CA ALA A 668 -24.83 4.76 -16.90
C ALA A 668 -25.26 3.90 -15.70
N VAL A 669 -26.21 2.99 -15.92
CA VAL A 669 -26.69 2.05 -14.90
C VAL A 669 -25.56 1.15 -14.38
N ALA A 670 -24.64 0.70 -15.24
CA ALA A 670 -23.51 -0.13 -14.81
C ALA A 670 -22.60 0.60 -13.79
N PHE A 671 -22.28 1.88 -14.05
CA PHE A 671 -21.51 2.70 -13.10
C PHE A 671 -22.27 2.95 -11.78
N LEU A 672 -23.57 3.21 -11.86
CA LEU A 672 -24.39 3.39 -10.64
C LEU A 672 -24.48 2.10 -9.82
N GLN A 673 -24.62 0.94 -10.47
CA GLN A 673 -24.59 -0.36 -9.78
C GLN A 673 -23.24 -0.60 -9.09
N ALA A 674 -22.13 -0.24 -9.73
CA ALA A 674 -20.80 -0.30 -9.11
C ALA A 674 -20.68 0.64 -7.89
N GLY A 675 -21.29 1.83 -7.94
CA GLY A 675 -21.36 2.75 -6.81
C GLY A 675 -22.24 2.22 -5.66
N VAL A 676 -23.40 1.63 -5.97
CA VAL A 676 -24.29 1.01 -4.97
C VAL A 676 -23.61 -0.15 -4.25
N GLN A 677 -22.83 -0.98 -4.96
CA GLN A 677 -22.02 -2.04 -4.33
C GLN A 677 -21.02 -1.49 -3.30
N ARG A 678 -20.57 -0.24 -3.48
CA ARG A 678 -19.70 0.50 -2.56
C ARG A 678 -20.46 1.32 -1.51
N GLN A 679 -21.76 1.07 -1.35
CA GLN A 679 -22.66 1.80 -0.43
C GLN A 679 -22.75 3.31 -0.73
N ASP A 680 -22.50 3.74 -1.97
CA ASP A 680 -22.59 5.16 -2.33
C ASP A 680 -24.04 5.63 -2.40
N MET A 681 -24.40 6.51 -1.46
CA MET A 681 -25.77 7.00 -1.32
C MET A 681 -26.26 7.83 -2.52
N TYR A 682 -25.36 8.52 -3.22
CA TYR A 682 -25.70 9.29 -4.43
C TYR A 682 -26.02 8.36 -5.60
N SER A 683 -25.23 7.29 -5.77
CA SER A 683 -25.47 6.24 -6.75
C SER A 683 -26.81 5.56 -6.52
N MET A 684 -27.16 5.28 -5.25
CA MET A 684 -28.47 4.71 -4.89
C MET A 684 -29.63 5.61 -5.34
N ASN A 685 -29.57 6.91 -5.03
CA ASN A 685 -30.61 7.85 -5.47
C ASN A 685 -30.68 7.96 -7.00
N LEU A 686 -29.55 8.04 -7.70
CA LEU A 686 -29.53 8.10 -9.16
C LEU A 686 -30.06 6.80 -9.80
N LEU A 687 -29.69 5.64 -9.28
CA LEU A 687 -30.17 4.35 -9.76
C LEU A 687 -31.67 4.17 -9.50
N GLY A 688 -32.17 4.61 -8.34
CA GLY A 688 -33.60 4.61 -8.04
C GLY A 688 -34.40 5.45 -9.05
N ARG A 689 -33.86 6.61 -9.48
CA ARG A 689 -34.48 7.42 -10.54
C ARG A 689 -34.49 6.70 -11.88
N ASN A 690 -33.42 5.98 -12.23
CA ASN A 690 -33.39 5.18 -13.46
C ASN A 690 -34.42 4.05 -13.44
N TYR A 691 -34.61 3.36 -12.31
CA TYR A 691 -35.68 2.35 -12.15
C TYR A 691 -37.09 2.94 -12.27
N LEU A 692 -37.35 4.16 -11.77
CA LEU A 692 -38.64 4.83 -11.98
C LEU A 692 -38.86 5.19 -13.45
N ALA A 693 -37.82 5.71 -14.11
CA ALA A 693 -37.89 6.19 -15.48
C ALA A 693 -37.85 5.05 -16.53
N GLY A 694 -37.28 3.90 -16.19
CA GLY A 694 -36.95 2.83 -17.14
C GLY A 694 -35.76 3.20 -18.04
N GLN A 695 -34.83 4.01 -17.54
CA GLN A 695 -33.68 4.51 -18.30
C GLN A 695 -32.50 3.55 -18.14
N GLY A 696 -32.19 2.80 -19.20
CA GLY A 696 -31.07 1.84 -19.21
C GLY A 696 -31.29 0.56 -18.40
N ILE A 697 -32.45 0.45 -17.74
CA ILE A 697 -32.87 -0.67 -16.93
C ILE A 697 -34.41 -0.76 -16.94
N ASP A 698 -34.95 -1.96 -16.74
CA ASP A 698 -36.40 -2.16 -16.68
C ASP A 698 -37.03 -1.37 -15.53
N LYS A 699 -38.27 -0.91 -15.74
CA LYS A 699 -38.99 -0.17 -14.71
C LYS A 699 -39.28 -1.06 -13.51
N ASP A 700 -38.78 -0.65 -12.34
CA ASP A 700 -39.08 -1.30 -11.08
C ASP A 700 -39.23 -0.27 -9.95
N PRO A 701 -40.46 0.23 -9.74
CA PRO A 701 -40.74 1.16 -8.66
C PRO A 701 -40.45 0.62 -7.26
N LYS A 702 -40.49 -0.71 -7.04
CA LYS A 702 -40.17 -1.27 -5.71
C LYS A 702 -38.67 -1.24 -5.46
N ALA A 703 -37.86 -1.59 -6.47
CA ALA A 703 -36.41 -1.43 -6.39
C ALA A 703 -36.02 0.04 -6.17
N ALA A 704 -36.68 0.97 -6.86
CA ALA A 704 -36.47 2.40 -6.65
C ALA A 704 -36.79 2.83 -5.21
N GLN A 705 -37.94 2.41 -4.67
CA GLN A 705 -38.32 2.70 -3.28
C GLN A 705 -37.24 2.24 -2.29
N ALA A 706 -36.77 1.00 -2.44
CA ALA A 706 -35.75 0.43 -1.56
C ALA A 706 -34.44 1.22 -1.62
N LEU A 707 -33.98 1.59 -2.81
CA LEU A 707 -32.77 2.39 -3.00
C LEU A 707 -32.91 3.80 -2.41
N PHE A 708 -34.05 4.48 -2.60
CA PHE A 708 -34.28 5.79 -1.99
C PHE A 708 -34.36 5.72 -0.47
N GLN A 709 -34.95 4.66 0.08
CA GLN A 709 -34.98 4.45 1.53
C GLN A 709 -33.55 4.26 2.07
N GLN A 710 -32.76 3.38 1.47
CA GLN A 710 -31.38 3.15 1.87
C GLN A 710 -30.53 4.42 1.76
N ALA A 711 -30.64 5.17 0.66
CA ALA A 711 -29.96 6.45 0.50
C ALA A 711 -30.42 7.47 1.55
N THR A 712 -31.71 7.50 1.90
CA THR A 712 -32.26 8.35 2.96
C THR A 712 -31.66 7.99 4.32
N ASP A 713 -31.54 6.71 4.63
CA ASP A 713 -30.99 6.21 5.90
C ASP A 713 -29.48 6.52 6.01
N LEU A 714 -28.76 6.50 4.89
CA LEU A 714 -27.35 6.92 4.79
C LEU A 714 -27.15 8.46 4.80
N GLY A 715 -28.22 9.24 4.91
CA GLY A 715 -28.11 10.70 5.06
C GLY A 715 -28.18 11.49 3.75
N GLN A 716 -28.50 10.86 2.61
CA GLN A 716 -28.48 11.54 1.31
C GLN A 716 -29.50 12.70 1.25
N PRO A 717 -29.14 13.88 0.70
CA PRO A 717 -30.00 15.07 0.74
C PRO A 717 -31.30 15.00 -0.10
N TYR A 718 -31.23 14.42 -1.30
CA TYR A 718 -32.27 14.45 -2.33
C TYR A 718 -33.20 13.21 -2.34
N ALA A 719 -32.75 12.09 -1.74
CA ALA A 719 -33.45 10.81 -1.72
C ALA A 719 -34.77 10.88 -0.95
N PRO A 720 -34.90 11.60 0.18
CA PRO A 720 -36.18 11.82 0.81
C PRO A 720 -37.18 12.51 -0.13
N GLY A 721 -36.73 13.50 -0.91
CA GLY A 721 -37.56 14.18 -1.91
C GLY A 721 -38.00 13.25 -3.04
N SER A 722 -37.11 12.36 -3.52
CA SER A 722 -37.44 11.33 -4.50
C SER A 722 -38.49 10.34 -3.97
N LEU A 723 -38.33 9.86 -2.73
CA LEU A 723 -39.27 8.97 -2.07
C LEU A 723 -40.61 9.68 -1.78
N ALA A 724 -40.58 10.95 -1.40
CA ALA A 724 -41.76 11.77 -1.17
C ALA A 724 -42.62 11.90 -2.43
N ARG A 725 -42.00 12.12 -3.60
CA ARG A 725 -42.72 12.14 -4.88
C ARG A 725 -43.40 10.81 -5.18
N MET A 726 -42.79 9.67 -4.83
CA MET A 726 -43.44 8.37 -4.98
C MET A 726 -44.70 8.23 -4.11
N TYR A 727 -44.64 8.65 -2.83
CA TYR A 727 -45.81 8.63 -1.95
C TYR A 727 -46.87 9.66 -2.35
N ARG A 728 -46.47 10.83 -2.85
CA ARG A 728 -47.38 11.86 -3.38
C ARG A 728 -48.16 11.33 -4.58
N ASP A 729 -47.47 10.65 -5.50
CA ASP A 729 -48.01 10.26 -6.79
C ASP A 729 -48.54 8.80 -6.82
N GLY A 730 -48.33 8.03 -5.73
CA GLY A 730 -48.75 6.62 -5.63
C GLY A 730 -47.96 5.67 -6.56
N VAL A 731 -46.71 6.01 -6.88
CA VAL A 731 -45.88 5.22 -7.82
C VAL A 731 -45.11 4.15 -7.06
N GLY A 732 -45.46 2.88 -7.25
CA GLY A 732 -44.82 1.74 -6.57
C GLY A 732 -45.18 1.57 -5.09
N VAL A 733 -45.91 2.54 -4.53
CA VAL A 733 -46.37 2.59 -3.14
C VAL A 733 -47.83 3.03 -3.09
N ARG A 734 -48.53 2.74 -1.99
CA ARG A 734 -49.84 3.34 -1.74
C ARG A 734 -49.65 4.85 -1.58
N GLN A 735 -50.49 5.64 -2.26
CA GLN A 735 -50.47 7.09 -2.12
C GLN A 735 -50.66 7.49 -0.65
N ASP A 736 -49.77 8.34 -0.15
CA ASP A 736 -49.73 8.79 1.24
C ASP A 736 -49.22 10.24 1.34
N PRO A 737 -50.11 11.24 1.27
CA PRO A 737 -49.72 12.65 1.33
C PRO A 737 -49.05 13.06 2.65
N ALA A 738 -49.38 12.39 3.76
CA ALA A 738 -48.79 12.68 5.06
C ALA A 738 -47.32 12.23 5.12
N GLU A 739 -47.04 11.04 4.59
CA GLU A 739 -45.66 10.56 4.49
C GLU A 739 -44.86 11.36 3.45
N ALA A 740 -45.46 11.73 2.32
CA ALA A 740 -44.85 12.63 1.35
C ALA A 740 -44.47 13.97 1.98
N GLN A 741 -45.36 14.56 2.79
CA GLN A 741 -45.07 15.77 3.55
C GLN A 741 -43.85 15.57 4.47
N ARG A 742 -43.84 14.52 5.30
CA ARG A 742 -42.74 14.25 6.24
C ARG A 742 -41.39 14.14 5.51
N LEU A 743 -41.37 13.44 4.39
CA LEU A 743 -40.17 13.21 3.59
C LEU A 743 -39.69 14.47 2.85
N PHE A 744 -40.59 15.32 2.32
CA PHE A 744 -40.17 16.60 1.74
C PHE A 744 -39.62 17.57 2.79
N GLU A 745 -40.16 17.55 4.01
CA GLU A 745 -39.62 18.33 5.13
C GLU A 745 -38.23 17.83 5.54
N LEU A 746 -38.00 16.52 5.55
CA LEU A 746 -36.68 15.93 5.74
C LEU A 746 -35.70 16.31 4.61
N ALA A 747 -36.14 16.27 3.35
CA ALA A 747 -35.33 16.71 2.21
C ALA A 747 -34.91 18.18 2.37
N THR A 748 -35.87 19.05 2.74
CA THR A 748 -35.63 20.49 3.00
C THR A 748 -34.61 20.68 4.13
N ALA A 749 -34.76 19.93 5.23
CA ALA A 749 -33.83 20.00 6.36
C ALA A 749 -32.40 19.62 5.95
N ARG A 750 -32.24 18.71 4.98
CA ARG A 750 -30.96 18.31 4.39
C ARG A 750 -30.48 19.18 3.23
N GLY A 751 -31.20 20.25 2.89
CA GLY A 751 -30.77 21.22 1.87
C GLY A 751 -31.34 21.01 0.47
N ASP A 752 -32.28 20.07 0.28
CA ASP A 752 -32.94 19.87 -1.02
C ASP A 752 -33.93 21.01 -1.32
N TYR A 753 -33.49 21.97 -2.14
CA TYR A 753 -34.32 23.08 -2.59
C TYR A 753 -35.53 22.64 -3.42
N SER A 754 -35.43 21.53 -4.16
CA SER A 754 -36.53 20.99 -4.95
C SER A 754 -37.55 20.32 -4.04
N GLY A 755 -37.09 19.58 -3.01
CA GLY A 755 -37.94 19.05 -1.95
C GLY A 755 -38.70 20.14 -1.19
N ALA A 756 -38.05 21.28 -0.91
CA ALA A 756 -38.71 22.43 -0.31
C ALA A 756 -39.79 23.02 -1.23
N TYR A 757 -39.52 23.12 -2.53
CA TYR A 757 -40.51 23.59 -3.50
C TYR A 757 -41.70 22.63 -3.63
N ASP A 758 -41.42 21.32 -3.73
CA ASP A 758 -42.45 20.27 -3.76
C ASP A 758 -43.30 20.26 -2.48
N ARG A 759 -42.69 20.52 -1.30
CA ARG A 759 -43.42 20.68 -0.03
C ARG A 759 -44.40 21.85 -0.06
N ALA A 760 -43.98 22.98 -0.62
CA ALA A 760 -44.84 24.15 -0.78
C ALA A 760 -45.96 23.85 -1.79
N ALA A 761 -45.64 23.21 -2.91
CA ALA A 761 -46.61 22.81 -3.92
C ALA A 761 -47.68 21.86 -3.36
N LEU A 762 -47.28 20.89 -2.52
CA LEU A 762 -48.18 19.98 -1.83
C LEU A 762 -49.16 20.71 -0.90
N GLU A 763 -48.72 21.79 -0.25
CA GLU A 763 -49.59 22.63 0.59
C GLU A 763 -50.57 23.43 -0.26
N MET A 764 -50.06 24.09 -1.31
CA MET A 764 -50.87 24.93 -2.21
C MET A 764 -51.94 24.11 -2.95
N ALA A 765 -51.67 22.83 -3.23
CA ALA A 765 -52.62 21.92 -3.86
C ALA A 765 -53.91 21.69 -3.02
N LYS A 766 -53.91 22.02 -1.72
CA LYS A 766 -55.11 21.96 -0.86
C LYS A 766 -56.11 23.09 -1.13
N GLY A 767 -55.79 24.04 -2.01
CA GLY A 767 -56.68 25.14 -2.39
C GLY A 767 -57.05 26.02 -1.19
N ASP A 768 -58.35 26.25 -0.99
CA ASP A 768 -58.86 27.07 0.13
C ASP A 768 -58.53 26.52 1.52
N SER A 769 -58.19 25.22 1.61
CA SER A 769 -57.77 24.57 2.86
C SER A 769 -56.26 24.64 3.11
N ALA A 770 -55.48 25.29 2.23
CA ALA A 770 -54.04 25.40 2.36
C ALA A 770 -53.64 26.35 3.50
N ASP A 771 -52.65 25.95 4.30
CA ASP A 771 -51.95 26.91 5.15
C ASP A 771 -50.95 27.72 4.31
N GLN A 772 -51.39 28.93 3.91
CA GLN A 772 -50.57 29.82 3.09
C GLN A 772 -49.25 30.23 3.76
N ALA A 773 -49.18 30.27 5.10
CA ALA A 773 -47.93 30.59 5.79
C ALA A 773 -46.92 29.44 5.68
N VAL A 774 -47.40 28.19 5.73
CA VAL A 774 -46.56 27.00 5.49
C VAL A 774 -46.05 26.99 4.05
N ALA A 775 -46.91 27.24 3.06
CA ALA A 775 -46.48 27.33 1.65
C ALA A 775 -45.40 28.39 1.45
N VAL A 776 -45.59 29.60 2.01
CA VAL A 776 -44.61 30.69 1.97
C VAL A 776 -43.29 30.30 2.64
N ARG A 777 -43.33 29.65 3.81
CA ARG A 777 -42.13 29.20 4.54
C ARG A 777 -41.28 28.27 3.68
N PHE A 778 -41.88 27.28 3.04
CA PHE A 778 -41.14 26.32 2.21
C PHE A 778 -40.69 26.91 0.86
N LEU A 779 -41.43 27.85 0.28
CA LEU A 779 -40.93 28.65 -0.85
C LEU A 779 -39.71 29.49 -0.46
N ALA A 780 -39.69 30.06 0.75
CA ALA A 780 -38.54 30.78 1.26
C ALA A 780 -37.31 29.86 1.42
N PHE A 781 -37.50 28.64 1.94
CA PHE A 781 -36.43 27.62 1.96
C PHE A 781 -35.96 27.24 0.55
N ALA A 782 -36.88 26.99 -0.38
CA ALA A 782 -36.54 26.64 -1.77
C ALA A 782 -35.64 27.73 -2.41
N VAL A 783 -36.00 29.01 -2.24
CA VAL A 783 -35.19 30.13 -2.74
C VAL A 783 -33.88 30.28 -1.96
N ALA A 784 -33.90 30.05 -0.65
CA ALA A 784 -32.71 30.17 0.20
C ALA A 784 -31.65 29.11 -0.11
N LEU A 785 -32.09 27.88 -0.44
CA LEU A 785 -31.23 26.73 -0.69
C LEU A 785 -30.82 26.58 -2.16
N ASP A 786 -31.51 27.24 -3.09
CA ASP A 786 -31.16 27.27 -4.51
C ASP A 786 -29.96 28.20 -4.81
N LEU A 787 -28.75 27.75 -4.45
CA LEU A 787 -27.51 28.50 -4.62
C LEU A 787 -27.13 28.73 -6.08
N ARG A 788 -27.54 27.83 -6.99
CA ARG A 788 -27.23 27.89 -8.41
C ARG A 788 -28.30 28.60 -9.25
N LYS A 789 -29.41 29.02 -8.62
CA LYS A 789 -30.55 29.70 -9.26
C LYS A 789 -31.20 28.83 -10.35
N GLU A 790 -31.28 27.53 -10.10
CA GLU A 790 -31.84 26.52 -11.01
C GLU A 790 -33.37 26.47 -10.95
N LEU A 791 -33.99 27.02 -9.90
CA LEU A 791 -35.44 27.00 -9.68
C LEU A 791 -36.03 28.42 -9.55
N PRO A 792 -36.02 29.23 -10.63
CA PRO A 792 -36.52 30.61 -10.59
C PRO A 792 -38.01 30.71 -10.24
N ASP A 793 -38.78 29.66 -10.48
CA ASP A 793 -40.22 29.63 -10.21
C ASP A 793 -40.54 29.60 -8.70
N ALA A 794 -39.62 29.15 -7.84
CA ALA A 794 -39.77 29.27 -6.40
C ALA A 794 -39.86 30.74 -5.98
N LYS A 795 -38.98 31.60 -6.53
CA LYS A 795 -38.98 33.04 -6.26
C LYS A 795 -40.22 33.72 -6.84
N LYS A 796 -40.64 33.36 -8.05
CA LYS A 796 -41.87 33.90 -8.67
C LYS A 796 -43.09 33.54 -7.84
N SER A 797 -43.19 32.28 -7.39
CA SER A 797 -44.30 31.80 -6.56
C SER A 797 -44.34 32.53 -5.22
N LEU A 798 -43.18 32.71 -4.56
CA LEU A 798 -43.08 33.46 -3.31
C LEU A 798 -43.59 34.90 -3.45
N ALA A 799 -43.28 35.57 -4.57
CA ALA A 799 -43.68 36.94 -4.83
C ALA A 799 -45.21 37.13 -4.95
N GLN A 800 -45.95 36.09 -5.34
CA GLN A 800 -47.41 36.14 -5.54
C GLN A 800 -48.22 36.18 -4.23
N PHE A 801 -47.63 35.80 -3.09
CA PHE A 801 -48.33 35.81 -1.80
C PHE A 801 -48.47 37.22 -1.22
N GLY A 802 -49.62 37.48 -0.59
CA GLY A 802 -49.89 38.73 0.13
C GLY A 802 -49.09 38.88 1.42
N THR A 803 -49.12 40.07 2.02
CA THR A 803 -48.33 40.41 3.21
C THR A 803 -48.64 39.52 4.42
N LYS A 804 -49.92 39.19 4.66
CA LYS A 804 -50.35 38.44 5.86
C LYS A 804 -49.67 37.07 6.02
N PRO A 805 -49.76 36.13 5.05
CA PRO A 805 -49.08 34.83 5.18
C PRO A 805 -47.55 34.96 5.24
N LYS A 806 -46.98 35.96 4.55
CA LYS A 806 -45.54 36.28 4.61
C LYS A 806 -45.08 36.71 6.00
N THR A 807 -45.84 37.55 6.69
CA THR A 807 -45.53 37.98 8.06
C THR A 807 -45.58 36.79 9.03
N VAL A 808 -46.62 35.95 8.95
CA VAL A 808 -46.75 34.77 9.82
C VAL A 808 -45.59 33.78 9.61
N ALA A 809 -45.23 33.50 8.35
CA ALA A 809 -44.10 32.64 8.02
C ALA A 809 -42.76 33.21 8.54
N LEU A 810 -42.56 34.53 8.41
CA LEU A 810 -41.35 35.20 8.88
C LEU A 810 -41.24 35.15 10.41
N ASP A 811 -42.33 35.36 11.12
CA ASP A 811 -42.35 35.29 12.59
C ASP A 811 -42.05 33.87 13.08
N ALA A 812 -42.57 32.84 12.40
CA ALA A 812 -42.24 31.45 12.69
C ALA A 812 -40.75 31.13 12.46
N LEU A 813 -40.15 31.62 11.37
CA LEU A 813 -38.71 31.45 11.11
C LEU A 813 -37.86 32.21 12.14
N ARG A 814 -38.27 33.42 12.55
CA ARG A 814 -37.59 34.20 13.59
C ARG A 814 -37.59 33.51 14.95
N GLN A 815 -38.66 32.78 15.29
CA GLN A 815 -38.70 32.01 16.53
C GLN A 815 -37.74 30.81 16.52
N GLN A 816 -37.38 30.31 15.34
CA GLN A 816 -36.44 29.20 15.17
C GLN A 816 -34.98 29.66 15.15
N LEU A 817 -34.72 30.89 14.73
CA LEU A 817 -33.38 31.49 14.76
C LEU A 817 -32.91 31.70 16.20
N LYS A 818 -31.75 31.15 16.53
CA LYS A 818 -31.00 31.45 17.75
C LYS A 818 -30.26 32.79 17.60
N SER A 819 -29.81 33.13 16.40
CA SER A 819 -29.15 34.40 16.12
C SER A 819 -30.15 35.56 16.12
N LYS A 820 -29.80 36.65 16.83
CA LYS A 820 -30.59 37.88 16.91
C LYS A 820 -30.25 38.90 15.81
N THR A 821 -29.66 38.44 14.71
CA THR A 821 -29.17 39.32 13.64
C THR A 821 -30.36 40.05 13.00
N PRO A 822 -30.33 41.40 12.88
CA PRO A 822 -31.41 42.13 12.25
C PRO A 822 -31.57 41.73 10.78
N LEU A 823 -32.78 41.29 10.41
CA LEU A 823 -33.14 41.04 9.01
C LEU A 823 -33.51 42.36 8.33
N SER A 824 -32.86 42.68 7.22
CA SER A 824 -33.08 43.93 6.46
C SER A 824 -33.58 43.64 5.04
N GLY A 825 -34.12 44.67 4.37
CA GLY A 825 -34.66 44.57 3.01
C GLY A 825 -36.16 44.29 2.95
N SER A 826 -36.65 43.89 1.76
CA SER A 826 -38.07 43.57 1.54
C SER A 826 -38.51 42.35 2.35
N LEU A 827 -39.82 42.15 2.51
CA LEU A 827 -40.36 41.02 3.26
C LEU A 827 -39.90 39.66 2.68
N ASP A 828 -39.81 39.55 1.35
CA ASP A 828 -39.28 38.36 0.66
C ASP A 828 -37.79 38.15 0.95
N THR A 829 -36.98 39.23 0.96
CA THR A 829 -35.57 39.15 1.33
C THR A 829 -35.39 38.73 2.79
N GLN A 830 -36.21 39.25 3.70
CA GLN A 830 -36.18 38.87 5.11
C GLN A 830 -36.55 37.40 5.30
N LEU A 831 -37.58 36.91 4.59
CA LEU A 831 -37.99 35.50 4.60
C LEU A 831 -36.86 34.57 4.12
N VAL A 832 -36.27 34.87 2.97
CA VAL A 832 -35.17 34.06 2.39
C VAL A 832 -33.96 34.06 3.31
N SER A 833 -33.58 35.22 3.86
CA SER A 833 -32.47 35.32 4.82
C SER A 833 -32.76 34.57 6.12
N ALA A 834 -33.98 34.64 6.64
CA ALA A 834 -34.38 33.90 7.83
C ALA A 834 -34.38 32.39 7.60
N ALA A 835 -34.94 31.93 6.48
CA ALA A 835 -34.94 30.51 6.09
C ALA A 835 -33.51 29.99 5.94
N ARG A 836 -32.63 30.75 5.28
CA ARG A 836 -31.21 30.44 5.20
C ARG A 836 -30.58 30.32 6.58
N GLY A 837 -30.77 31.31 7.46
CA GLY A 837 -30.21 31.28 8.81
C GLY A 837 -30.69 30.08 9.64
N VAL A 838 -31.98 29.73 9.56
CA VAL A 838 -32.53 28.55 10.25
C VAL A 838 -31.85 27.28 9.76
N TRP A 839 -31.67 27.15 8.44
CA TRP A 839 -31.00 26.00 7.87
C TRP A 839 -29.52 25.94 8.25
N GLU A 840 -28.81 27.08 8.22
CA GLU A 840 -27.39 27.17 8.58
C GLU A 840 -27.14 26.86 10.06
N GLU A 841 -28.00 27.32 10.97
CA GLU A 841 -27.90 27.00 12.40
C GLU A 841 -28.19 25.52 12.70
N ALA A 842 -29.04 24.88 11.90
CA ALA A 842 -29.32 23.44 11.98
C ALA A 842 -28.23 22.59 11.33
N ASN A 843 -27.47 23.16 10.38
CA ASN A 843 -26.43 22.49 9.59
C ASN A 843 -25.09 23.24 9.71
N PRO A 844 -24.44 23.22 10.89
CA PRO A 844 -23.20 23.98 11.12
C PRO A 844 -22.01 23.53 10.26
N ARG A 845 -22.07 22.32 9.67
CA ARG A 845 -21.08 21.78 8.72
C ARG A 845 -21.56 21.84 7.27
N ARG A 846 -22.13 22.98 6.86
CA ARG A 846 -22.66 23.19 5.50
C ARG A 846 -21.60 23.11 4.39
N ASP A 847 -20.33 23.27 4.75
CA ASP A 847 -19.15 23.12 3.89
C ASP A 847 -18.99 21.68 3.37
N LEU A 848 -19.71 20.73 3.97
CA LEU A 848 -19.70 19.31 3.61
C LEU A 848 -20.86 18.88 2.70
N PHE A 849 -21.76 19.81 2.32
CA PHE A 849 -23.00 19.53 1.56
C PHE A 849 -23.01 20.16 0.16
#